data_AF-A0A3M7N0E9-F1
#
_entry.id   AF-A0A3M7N0E9-F1
#
_cell.length_a   1.000
_cell.length_b   1.000
_cell.length_c   1.000
_cell.angle_alpha   90.00
_cell.angle_beta   90.00
_cell.angle_gamma   90.00
#
_symmetry.space_group_name_H-M   'P 1'
#
loop_
_entity.id
_entity.type
_entity.pdbx_description
1 polymer ?
#
loop_
_entity_poly.entity_id
_entity_poly.type
_entity_poly.pdbx_seq_one_letter_code
_entity_poly.pdbx_strand_id
1 'polypeptide(L)'
;MQPAILSSPSGYLNLTSLAPVPSQLDDFVQLDGCPACPRCFDCHYDEFPCLQFANCSNANGKCVCPPGWGGDDCSLPLCGSLAEGKNRSPRTGEQCECKDGWEGINCNVCTSDRACDALMPTGDKGVCYKKGLVVHDNYQMCNVTNRPILDQIAPRIPQVTFSCNAAEATCNFQFWVDQKESFYCALDTCTWKAQSSNLRNTTRYECENIRCSCVPERFLCGEPGSIDISDFLTESIRGPASFSELHTKGGSAKDGSRFEEPQMNELISSVFGDEAIFLQCRSGECLYETEVPGYEPPTTEFNEPVIAAVVASLAIFVLLIALVSWYLARRAAYKKWGAIRLGQGPEDDAARLMVNHTPMALQFDGISYRLKGKEILSNLSGIAHPGQIMAIMGASGAGKSTFLDILARKNKRGTTTGNVYVSGEKILDHEYRNVIGYVDQEDTLLPTLTVHETILTSALLRLPADMASSAKEQRVIEVMQQLGIYHIKDQIIGSEEANGRGISGGEKRRVGIACELVTSPSILFLDEPTSGLDAFNAFNVVECLVTLAKTYNRTVIFTIHQPRSNIVALFDQLVLLANGRPVYSGPFSTCQGYFDSIGYACPPGFNIADYLVDLTMHANLPIYEDEPRDLTDRDGLRTESSSTRAVKSIASLSNASIDNPPIRPQGISRTSLKQKQDRQLFTRKKSGHETPPTPKTDDEDTVQPSSATTRSWLRLATRDGTNPPQGLEDDPDNLPPDATADLDHLVNSFRSSHVAQSIQEEITRSVHEASSANGNVEGQSEIQAVTGSIKGFRRISWPRQFLILSRRTWRNLHRNPMLMLTHYATAILLAVLSGLLFYAMTDDIGGFQDRLGLFFFLLALFGFSNLTALTVFSAERLIFVRERANGYYSPITYFAAKVVFDVIPLRLIPPIIMGIIVYPMTGLTPKWSTFFVFLLVLVLFNLAASAICLTIGILFRDAAVANLIGSLVMLFSLLFAGLLLNLNHDTVHAAVQLLQMLSIFHYGYEALLVNEVSKLRLKDHRYGLDIEVPGASILSAFGFDNLALWNDVIGLAIFGAAFIIIAYTAMHFLLVEKR
;
A
#
# COMPACT_ATOMS: atom_id res chain seq x y z
N MET A 1 -5.63 -26.56 -30.91
CA MET A 1 -6.15 -27.94 -30.74
C MET A 1 -7.65 -27.83 -30.51
N GLN A 2 -8.44 -28.79 -30.97
CA GLN A 2 -9.91 -28.66 -31.06
C GLN A 2 -10.59 -28.75 -29.68
N PRO A 3 -11.67 -27.98 -29.51
CA PRO A 3 -12.98 -28.55 -29.23
C PRO A 3 -13.94 -28.36 -30.43
N ALA A 4 -15.00 -29.18 -30.46
CA ALA A 4 -16.04 -29.22 -31.50
C ALA A 4 -17.26 -29.98 -30.91
N ILE A 5 -18.53 -29.73 -31.26
CA ILE A 5 -19.17 -28.76 -32.18
C ILE A 5 -20.25 -27.98 -31.40
N LEU A 6 -20.54 -26.74 -31.82
CA LEU A 6 -21.76 -26.01 -31.49
C LEU A 6 -22.38 -25.51 -32.80
N SER A 7 -23.64 -25.86 -33.10
CA SER A 7 -24.31 -25.42 -34.34
C SER A 7 -25.84 -25.42 -34.24
N SER A 8 -26.43 -24.24 -34.07
CA SER A 8 -27.66 -23.88 -34.80
C SER A 8 -27.28 -23.48 -36.24
N PRO A 9 -28.26 -23.27 -37.15
CA PRO A 9 -28.59 -21.86 -37.44
C PRO A 9 -30.04 -21.56 -37.87
N SER A 10 -30.46 -20.33 -37.58
CA SER A 10 -31.32 -19.43 -38.39
C SER A 10 -32.72 -19.86 -38.88
N GLY A 11 -33.72 -19.02 -38.59
CA GLY A 11 -35.04 -19.06 -39.26
C GLY A 11 -36.11 -18.12 -38.67
N TYR A 12 -36.03 -16.82 -38.93
CA TYR A 12 -37.13 -15.89 -38.62
C TYR A 12 -38.31 -16.10 -39.59
N LEU A 13 -39.54 -16.09 -39.07
CA LEU A 13 -40.69 -15.48 -39.76
C LEU A 13 -41.86 -15.25 -38.78
N ASN A 14 -42.28 -13.99 -38.64
CA ASN A 14 -43.56 -13.62 -38.03
C ASN A 14 -44.67 -13.80 -39.07
N LEU A 15 -45.79 -14.42 -38.71
CA LEU A 15 -47.03 -14.37 -39.48
C LEU A 15 -48.25 -14.53 -38.56
N THR A 16 -48.94 -13.43 -38.31
CA THR A 16 -50.29 -13.40 -37.77
C THR A 16 -51.32 -13.63 -38.88
N SER A 17 -52.55 -13.96 -38.51
CA SER A 17 -53.72 -14.10 -39.40
C SER A 17 -53.69 -15.25 -40.42
N LEU A 18 -54.56 -16.24 -40.20
CA LEU A 18 -55.46 -16.73 -41.26
C LEU A 18 -56.80 -17.18 -40.64
N ALA A 19 -57.85 -17.25 -41.47
CA ALA A 19 -59.25 -17.37 -41.08
C ALA A 19 -59.78 -18.83 -41.22
N PRO A 20 -60.96 -19.19 -40.67
CA PRO A 20 -61.38 -20.59 -40.54
C PRO A 20 -62.04 -21.17 -41.79
N VAL A 21 -61.77 -22.46 -42.05
CA VAL A 21 -62.43 -23.32 -43.04
C VAL A 21 -62.33 -24.79 -42.55
N PRO A 22 -63.18 -25.73 -43.01
CA PRO A 22 -64.45 -25.97 -42.34
C PRO A 22 -64.59 -27.41 -41.79
N SER A 23 -65.71 -27.66 -41.12
CA SER A 23 -66.17 -29.00 -40.74
C SER A 23 -66.58 -29.83 -41.96
N GLN A 24 -65.67 -30.65 -42.49
CA GLN A 24 -65.99 -31.90 -43.22
C GLN A 24 -64.71 -32.68 -43.56
N LEU A 25 -64.44 -33.76 -42.82
CA LEU A 25 -63.52 -34.83 -43.25
C LEU A 25 -63.82 -36.18 -42.56
N ASP A 26 -65.11 -36.43 -42.31
CA ASP A 26 -65.64 -37.79 -42.18
C ASP A 26 -65.59 -38.47 -43.56
N ASP A 27 -64.41 -38.92 -43.98
CA ASP A 27 -64.24 -39.92 -45.04
C ASP A 27 -62.78 -40.45 -45.07
N PHE A 28 -62.44 -41.30 -44.10
CA PHE A 28 -61.24 -42.15 -44.16
C PHE A 28 -61.58 -43.62 -43.98
N VAL A 29 -62.02 -44.23 -45.09
CA VAL A 29 -61.98 -45.67 -45.42
C VAL A 29 -62.13 -46.60 -44.21
N GLN A 30 -63.38 -46.90 -43.85
CA GLN A 30 -63.70 -47.97 -42.92
C GLN A 30 -63.28 -49.32 -43.55
N LEU A 31 -62.16 -49.89 -43.08
CA LEU A 31 -61.82 -51.28 -43.42
C LEU A 31 -62.77 -52.24 -42.68
N ASP A 32 -63.54 -53.00 -43.45
CA ASP A 32 -64.39 -54.08 -42.94
C ASP A 32 -63.57 -55.06 -42.09
N GLY A 33 -63.85 -55.09 -40.78
CA GLY A 33 -63.26 -56.04 -39.83
C GLY A 33 -62.55 -55.45 -38.63
N CYS A 34 -62.21 -54.16 -38.63
CA CYS A 34 -61.66 -53.50 -37.44
C CYS A 34 -62.79 -53.03 -36.49
N PRO A 35 -62.73 -53.29 -35.17
CA PRO A 35 -63.57 -52.60 -34.21
C PRO A 35 -63.21 -51.11 -34.18
N ALA A 36 -64.17 -50.25 -33.82
CA ALA A 36 -63.88 -48.83 -33.62
C ALA A 36 -62.82 -48.65 -32.53
N CYS A 37 -61.77 -47.88 -32.81
CA CYS A 37 -60.80 -47.51 -31.79
C CYS A 37 -61.52 -46.75 -30.66
N PRO A 38 -61.26 -47.07 -29.37
CA PRO A 38 -61.76 -46.26 -28.28
C PRO A 38 -61.22 -44.83 -28.42
N ARG A 39 -62.03 -43.84 -28.05
CA ARG A 39 -61.58 -42.44 -28.03
C ARG A 39 -60.41 -42.29 -27.06
N CYS A 40 -59.46 -41.44 -27.41
CA CYS A 40 -58.46 -40.97 -26.46
C CYS A 40 -59.15 -40.26 -25.29
N PHE A 41 -58.55 -40.28 -24.10
CA PHE A 41 -59.02 -39.50 -22.97
C PHE A 41 -59.04 -38.00 -23.34
N ASP A 42 -60.19 -37.37 -23.19
CA ASP A 42 -60.37 -35.93 -23.33
C ASP A 42 -61.46 -35.46 -22.35
N CYS A 43 -61.06 -34.70 -21.33
CA CYS A 43 -61.91 -34.28 -20.22
C CYS A 43 -63.01 -33.25 -20.57
N HIS A 44 -63.15 -32.87 -21.85
CA HIS A 44 -64.29 -32.10 -22.34
C HIS A 44 -65.55 -32.96 -22.60
N TYR A 45 -65.46 -34.29 -22.49
CA TYR A 45 -66.60 -35.20 -22.60
C TYR A 45 -67.00 -35.77 -21.23
N ASP A 46 -68.30 -35.85 -20.96
CA ASP A 46 -68.86 -36.38 -19.70
C ASP A 46 -68.47 -37.85 -19.42
N GLU A 47 -68.05 -38.58 -20.46
CA GLU A 47 -67.50 -39.94 -20.41
C GLU A 47 -66.12 -40.03 -19.71
N PHE A 48 -65.41 -38.90 -19.58
CA PHE A 48 -64.02 -38.81 -19.11
C PHE A 48 -63.82 -37.73 -18.00
N PRO A 49 -64.49 -37.86 -16.84
CA PRO A 49 -64.40 -36.86 -15.77
C PRO A 49 -62.99 -36.78 -15.15
N CYS A 50 -62.54 -35.58 -14.83
CA CYS A 50 -61.33 -35.37 -14.03
C CYS A 50 -61.56 -35.76 -12.56
N LEU A 51 -60.72 -36.65 -12.04
CA LEU A 51 -60.71 -36.99 -10.62
C LEU A 51 -60.06 -35.88 -9.78
N GLN A 52 -60.18 -35.98 -8.45
CA GLN A 52 -59.70 -34.98 -7.49
C GLN A 52 -60.28 -33.56 -7.70
N PHE A 53 -61.42 -33.46 -8.40
CA PHE A 53 -62.00 -32.19 -8.86
C PHE A 53 -61.02 -31.31 -9.67
N ALA A 54 -60.04 -31.92 -10.34
CA ALA A 54 -59.04 -31.21 -11.12
C ALA A 54 -59.66 -30.48 -12.34
N ASN A 55 -59.16 -29.29 -12.65
CA ASN A 55 -59.63 -28.53 -13.82
C ASN A 55 -59.19 -29.20 -15.14
N CYS A 56 -60.11 -29.32 -16.09
CA CYS A 56 -59.80 -29.77 -17.45
C CYS A 56 -58.99 -28.69 -18.20
N SER A 57 -57.99 -29.09 -18.99
CA SER A 57 -57.16 -28.15 -19.76
C SER A 57 -57.65 -27.98 -21.19
N ASN A 58 -58.21 -26.81 -21.48
CA ASN A 58 -58.66 -26.33 -22.80
C ASN A 58 -57.61 -26.45 -23.93
N ALA A 59 -56.34 -26.69 -23.62
CA ALA A 59 -55.24 -26.73 -24.58
C ALA A 59 -54.86 -28.14 -25.05
N ASN A 60 -55.23 -29.20 -24.31
CA ASN A 60 -54.82 -30.58 -24.63
C ASN A 60 -55.78 -31.69 -24.18
N GLY A 61 -56.93 -31.37 -23.58
CA GLY A 61 -57.93 -32.36 -23.13
C GLY A 61 -57.52 -33.16 -21.89
N LYS A 62 -56.47 -32.74 -21.16
CA LYS A 62 -55.98 -33.44 -19.97
C LYS A 62 -56.29 -32.67 -18.69
N CYS A 63 -56.44 -33.40 -17.59
CA CYS A 63 -56.72 -32.84 -16.28
C CYS A 63 -55.47 -32.19 -15.65
N VAL A 64 -55.63 -31.05 -14.98
CA VAL A 64 -54.55 -30.34 -14.29
C VAL A 64 -54.45 -30.84 -12.86
N CYS A 65 -53.73 -31.95 -12.67
CA CYS A 65 -53.73 -32.69 -11.40
C CYS A 65 -53.09 -31.93 -10.23
N PRO A 66 -53.66 -32.06 -9.01
CA PRO A 66 -53.09 -31.47 -7.80
C PRO A 66 -51.78 -32.17 -7.37
N PRO A 67 -50.96 -31.52 -6.52
CA PRO A 67 -49.64 -32.06 -6.14
C PRO A 67 -49.70 -33.48 -5.54
N GLY A 68 -48.92 -34.39 -6.13
CA GLY A 68 -48.91 -35.82 -5.76
C GLY A 68 -49.85 -36.72 -6.58
N TRP A 69 -50.60 -36.16 -7.53
CA TRP A 69 -51.42 -36.91 -8.49
C TRP A 69 -50.98 -36.69 -9.95
N GLY A 70 -51.29 -37.66 -10.81
CA GLY A 70 -50.98 -37.64 -12.23
C GLY A 70 -51.76 -38.72 -13.00
N GLY A 71 -51.31 -39.03 -14.21
CA GLY A 71 -52.17 -39.62 -15.24
C GLY A 71 -52.85 -38.53 -16.07
N ASP A 72 -53.67 -38.92 -17.04
CA ASP A 72 -54.41 -37.95 -17.89
C ASP A 72 -55.72 -37.49 -17.22
N ASP A 73 -56.23 -38.32 -16.32
CA ASP A 73 -57.50 -38.26 -15.55
C ASP A 73 -57.31 -37.90 -14.06
N CYS A 74 -56.06 -37.82 -13.60
CA CYS A 74 -55.63 -37.69 -12.20
C CYS A 74 -55.91 -38.90 -11.29
N SER A 75 -56.02 -40.13 -11.84
CA SER A 75 -56.22 -41.35 -11.04
C SER A 75 -54.95 -41.98 -10.44
N LEU A 76 -53.76 -41.54 -10.85
CA LEU A 76 -52.49 -42.17 -10.48
C LEU A 76 -51.74 -41.37 -9.39
N PRO A 77 -51.47 -41.95 -8.20
CA PRO A 77 -50.63 -41.30 -7.20
C PRO A 77 -49.15 -41.31 -7.64
N LEU A 78 -48.44 -40.22 -7.34
CA LEU A 78 -47.04 -40.02 -7.69
C LEU A 78 -46.13 -40.15 -6.46
N CYS A 79 -44.99 -40.85 -6.62
CA CYS A 79 -44.01 -41.07 -5.55
C CYS A 79 -42.85 -40.05 -5.61
N GLY A 80 -41.69 -40.35 -5.00
CA GLY A 80 -40.50 -39.48 -5.05
C GLY A 80 -40.51 -38.39 -3.97
N SER A 81 -40.39 -37.12 -4.37
CA SER A 81 -40.58 -35.96 -3.47
C SER A 81 -41.32 -34.79 -4.13
N LEU A 82 -41.96 -33.94 -3.31
CA LEU A 82 -42.68 -32.75 -3.78
C LEU A 82 -41.79 -31.78 -4.58
N ALA A 83 -40.51 -31.67 -4.21
CA ALA A 83 -39.50 -30.84 -4.89
C ALA A 83 -39.22 -31.23 -6.36
N GLU A 84 -39.63 -32.43 -6.80
CA GLU A 84 -39.50 -32.85 -8.21
C GLU A 84 -40.66 -32.37 -9.09
N GLY A 85 -41.72 -31.80 -8.48
CA GLY A 85 -42.86 -31.22 -9.18
C GLY A 85 -43.50 -32.19 -10.18
N LYS A 86 -43.42 -31.85 -11.47
CA LYS A 86 -43.98 -32.65 -12.57
C LYS A 86 -43.11 -33.83 -13.03
N ASN A 87 -41.89 -33.98 -12.51
CA ASN A 87 -40.96 -35.07 -12.89
C ASN A 87 -41.11 -36.33 -12.02
N ARG A 88 -42.12 -36.36 -11.13
CA ARG A 88 -42.36 -37.47 -10.20
C ARG A 88 -42.91 -38.71 -10.91
N SER A 89 -42.43 -39.89 -10.53
CA SER A 89 -42.88 -41.16 -11.10
C SER A 89 -44.24 -41.62 -10.53
N PRO A 90 -45.13 -42.20 -11.36
CA PRO A 90 -46.32 -42.91 -10.87
C PRO A 90 -45.95 -44.11 -9.99
N ARG A 91 -46.85 -44.46 -9.05
CA ARG A 91 -46.68 -45.63 -8.19
C ARG A 91 -46.67 -46.94 -8.98
N THR A 92 -45.63 -47.75 -8.77
CA THR A 92 -45.39 -49.05 -9.45
C THR A 92 -45.69 -50.28 -8.59
N GLY A 93 -45.76 -50.13 -7.26
CA GLY A 93 -46.06 -51.20 -6.30
C GLY A 93 -47.28 -50.89 -5.43
N GLU A 94 -47.47 -51.65 -4.34
CA GLU A 94 -48.57 -51.41 -3.40
C GLU A 94 -48.39 -50.10 -2.62
N GLN A 95 -47.16 -49.70 -2.33
CA GLN A 95 -46.80 -48.48 -1.61
C GLN A 95 -45.90 -47.58 -2.46
N CYS A 96 -45.86 -46.27 -2.15
CA CYS A 96 -44.95 -45.34 -2.82
C CYS A 96 -43.54 -45.37 -2.20
N GLU A 97 -42.51 -45.31 -3.06
CA GLU A 97 -41.14 -45.05 -2.65
C GLU A 97 -40.93 -43.53 -2.51
N CYS A 98 -40.82 -43.05 -1.27
CA CYS A 98 -40.53 -41.65 -0.97
C CYS A 98 -39.02 -41.41 -0.78
N LYS A 99 -38.54 -40.22 -1.15
CA LYS A 99 -37.14 -39.82 -0.91
C LYS A 99 -36.89 -39.45 0.55
N ASP A 100 -35.63 -39.52 0.97
CA ASP A 100 -35.17 -39.12 2.31
C ASP A 100 -35.81 -37.79 2.75
N GLY A 101 -36.51 -37.83 3.89
CA GLY A 101 -37.17 -36.66 4.45
C GLY A 101 -38.59 -36.38 3.97
N TRP A 102 -39.21 -37.26 3.18
CA TRP A 102 -40.61 -37.19 2.73
C TRP A 102 -41.42 -38.43 3.15
N GLU A 103 -42.70 -38.26 3.48
CA GLU A 103 -43.61 -39.36 3.81
C GLU A 103 -45.07 -39.14 3.33
N GLY A 104 -45.93 -40.15 3.57
CA GLY A 104 -47.33 -40.20 3.15
C GLY A 104 -47.53 -40.99 1.85
N ILE A 105 -48.79 -41.39 1.57
CA ILE A 105 -49.16 -42.24 0.43
C ILE A 105 -48.71 -41.62 -0.91
N ASN A 106 -48.81 -40.30 -1.03
CA ASN A 106 -48.36 -39.52 -2.18
C ASN A 106 -47.07 -38.72 -1.88
N CYS A 107 -46.21 -39.16 -0.93
CA CYS A 107 -44.91 -38.54 -0.59
C CYS A 107 -44.89 -36.99 -0.44
N ASN A 108 -45.99 -36.38 0.02
CA ASN A 108 -46.16 -34.93 0.08
C ASN A 108 -45.83 -34.32 1.46
N VAL A 109 -45.72 -35.13 2.52
CA VAL A 109 -45.51 -34.64 3.89
C VAL A 109 -44.01 -34.57 4.17
N CYS A 110 -43.47 -33.39 4.49
CA CYS A 110 -42.07 -33.29 4.92
C CYS A 110 -41.86 -33.90 6.31
N THR A 111 -40.69 -34.50 6.54
CA THR A 111 -40.29 -35.04 7.86
C THR A 111 -38.97 -34.48 8.38
N SER A 112 -38.18 -33.78 7.56
CA SER A 112 -36.92 -33.15 7.97
C SER A 112 -36.69 -31.84 7.22
N ASP A 113 -36.02 -30.88 7.88
CA ASP A 113 -35.79 -29.53 7.32
C ASP A 113 -35.01 -29.57 6.00
N ARG A 114 -34.00 -30.45 5.92
CA ARG A 114 -33.20 -30.70 4.71
C ARG A 114 -34.02 -31.17 3.49
N ALA A 115 -35.21 -31.73 3.71
CA ALA A 115 -36.12 -32.09 2.62
C ALA A 115 -36.66 -30.85 1.89
N CYS A 116 -36.79 -29.74 2.62
CA CYS A 116 -37.30 -28.46 2.14
C CYS A 116 -36.23 -27.58 1.46
N ASP A 117 -34.93 -27.82 1.69
CA ASP A 117 -33.84 -27.08 1.04
C ASP A 117 -33.97 -27.05 -0.51
N ALA A 118 -34.48 -28.14 -1.10
CA ALA A 118 -34.68 -28.26 -2.54
C ALA A 118 -35.85 -27.42 -3.10
N LEU A 119 -36.68 -26.83 -2.24
CA LEU A 119 -37.77 -25.91 -2.59
C LEU A 119 -37.39 -24.42 -2.42
N MET A 120 -36.18 -24.12 -1.92
CA MET A 120 -35.73 -22.75 -1.62
C MET A 120 -34.85 -22.18 -2.75
N PRO A 121 -35.38 -21.41 -3.73
CA PRO A 121 -34.63 -20.98 -4.91
C PRO A 121 -33.44 -20.04 -4.62
N THR A 122 -33.34 -19.45 -3.42
CA THR A 122 -32.20 -18.63 -3.01
C THR A 122 -30.98 -19.44 -2.55
N GLY A 123 -31.14 -20.74 -2.29
CA GLY A 123 -30.13 -21.59 -1.66
C GLY A 123 -30.02 -21.40 -0.13
N ASP A 124 -30.96 -20.67 0.48
CA ASP A 124 -31.17 -20.68 1.92
C ASP A 124 -31.77 -22.01 2.40
N LYS A 125 -31.73 -22.25 3.72
CA LYS A 125 -32.26 -23.49 4.30
C LYS A 125 -33.78 -23.45 4.45
N GLY A 126 -34.43 -24.54 4.09
CA GLY A 126 -35.84 -24.75 4.39
C GLY A 126 -36.03 -25.29 5.81
N VAL A 127 -37.21 -25.04 6.38
CA VAL A 127 -37.67 -25.62 7.66
C VAL A 127 -38.95 -26.42 7.40
N CYS A 128 -39.03 -27.62 7.96
CA CYS A 128 -40.21 -28.46 7.88
C CYS A 128 -41.14 -28.18 9.07
N TYR A 129 -42.19 -27.40 8.82
CA TYR A 129 -43.19 -27.00 9.80
C TYR A 129 -44.24 -28.10 10.02
N LYS A 130 -44.50 -28.44 11.29
CA LYS A 130 -45.28 -29.63 11.70
C LYS A 130 -46.36 -29.33 12.75
N LYS A 131 -47.00 -28.17 12.67
CA LYS A 131 -48.03 -27.71 13.64
C LYS A 131 -49.42 -27.50 13.02
N GLY A 132 -49.65 -28.02 11.80
CA GLY A 132 -50.92 -27.95 11.08
C GLY A 132 -51.32 -26.57 10.53
N LEU A 133 -51.00 -25.46 11.19
CA LEU A 133 -51.38 -24.12 10.73
C LEU A 133 -50.79 -23.84 9.34
N VAL A 134 -51.67 -23.68 8.34
CA VAL A 134 -51.29 -23.45 6.94
C VAL A 134 -50.73 -22.05 6.75
N VAL A 135 -49.60 -21.93 6.04
CA VAL A 135 -49.02 -20.65 5.60
C VAL A 135 -49.12 -20.49 4.08
N HIS A 136 -48.87 -21.57 3.33
CA HIS A 136 -48.91 -21.69 1.87
C HIS A 136 -49.59 -23.00 1.43
N ASP A 137 -49.02 -24.14 1.80
CA ASP A 137 -49.42 -25.48 1.35
C ASP A 137 -49.08 -26.52 2.42
N ASN A 138 -50.06 -26.90 3.25
CA ASN A 138 -49.89 -27.90 4.30
C ASN A 138 -50.45 -29.26 3.86
N TYR A 139 -49.65 -30.31 4.02
CA TYR A 139 -50.03 -31.69 3.76
C TYR A 139 -50.03 -32.50 5.06
N GLN A 140 -51.09 -33.27 5.29
CA GLN A 140 -51.25 -34.12 6.47
C GLN A 140 -51.53 -35.57 6.10
N MET A 141 -50.86 -36.49 6.78
CA MET A 141 -51.11 -37.93 6.72
C MET A 141 -51.67 -38.39 8.07
N CYS A 142 -52.81 -39.06 8.04
CA CYS A 142 -53.58 -39.46 9.22
C CYS A 142 -53.88 -40.97 9.21
N ASN A 143 -53.67 -41.63 10.35
CA ASN A 143 -54.21 -42.97 10.59
C ASN A 143 -55.55 -42.85 11.32
N VAL A 144 -56.55 -43.68 10.97
CA VAL A 144 -57.83 -43.73 11.69
C VAL A 144 -57.65 -44.46 13.02
N THR A 145 -58.24 -43.92 14.11
CA THR A 145 -58.07 -44.45 15.48
C THR A 145 -59.35 -45.00 16.11
N ASN A 146 -60.51 -44.80 15.48
CA ASN A 146 -61.79 -45.40 15.86
C ASN A 146 -61.70 -46.93 15.91
N ARG A 147 -61.83 -47.52 17.11
CA ARG A 147 -61.80 -48.98 17.28
C ARG A 147 -62.92 -49.70 16.53
N PRO A 148 -64.19 -49.25 16.56
CA PRO A 148 -65.25 -49.91 15.80
C PRO A 148 -65.02 -49.92 14.28
N ILE A 149 -64.43 -48.86 13.73
CA ILE A 149 -64.06 -48.79 12.31
C ILE A 149 -62.92 -49.77 12.01
N LEU A 150 -61.88 -49.81 12.85
CA LEU A 150 -60.76 -50.74 12.71
C LEU A 150 -61.20 -52.20 12.83
N ASP A 151 -62.06 -52.53 13.79
CA ASP A 151 -62.56 -53.89 14.04
C ASP A 151 -63.48 -54.39 12.91
N GLN A 152 -64.20 -53.50 12.22
CA GLN A 152 -65.03 -53.86 11.05
C GLN A 152 -64.25 -53.93 9.72
N ILE A 153 -63.14 -53.19 9.59
CA ILE A 153 -62.35 -53.11 8.34
C ILE A 153 -61.15 -54.07 8.34
N ALA A 154 -60.74 -54.60 9.49
CA ALA A 154 -59.65 -55.57 9.62
C ALA A 154 -59.83 -56.80 8.69
N PRO A 155 -58.77 -57.26 7.99
CA PRO A 155 -57.36 -56.91 8.19
C PRO A 155 -56.87 -55.67 7.42
N ARG A 156 -57.75 -54.94 6.71
CA ARG A 156 -57.37 -53.77 5.91
C ARG A 156 -57.03 -52.57 6.78
N ILE A 157 -56.19 -51.66 6.28
CA ILE A 157 -55.71 -50.47 7.01
C ILE A 157 -56.39 -49.20 6.48
N PRO A 158 -57.30 -48.56 7.24
CA PRO A 158 -57.89 -47.27 6.88
C PRO A 158 -56.96 -46.09 7.23
N GLN A 159 -56.75 -45.20 6.26
CA GLN A 159 -55.93 -43.99 6.36
C GLN A 159 -56.64 -42.79 5.71
N VAL A 160 -56.23 -41.58 6.08
CA VAL A 160 -56.78 -40.32 5.56
C VAL A 160 -55.63 -39.38 5.16
N THR A 161 -55.78 -38.70 4.03
CA THR A 161 -55.00 -37.50 3.70
C THR A 161 -55.86 -36.26 3.88
N PHE A 162 -55.26 -35.21 4.42
CA PHE A 162 -55.89 -33.89 4.50
C PHE A 162 -54.85 -32.84 4.06
N SER A 163 -55.17 -32.01 3.07
CA SER A 163 -54.28 -30.94 2.60
C SER A 163 -55.05 -29.65 2.41
N CYS A 164 -54.38 -28.50 2.58
CA CYS A 164 -54.98 -27.18 2.42
C CYS A 164 -54.01 -26.21 1.73
N ASN A 165 -54.54 -25.37 0.83
CA ASN A 165 -53.82 -24.30 0.16
C ASN A 165 -54.28 -22.93 0.70
N ALA A 166 -53.32 -22.08 1.07
CA ALA A 166 -53.60 -20.79 1.70
C ALA A 166 -54.03 -19.69 0.71
N ALA A 167 -53.65 -19.80 -0.58
CA ALA A 167 -53.94 -18.80 -1.59
C ALA A 167 -55.34 -18.96 -2.20
N GLU A 168 -55.81 -20.20 -2.34
CA GLU A 168 -57.15 -20.54 -2.84
C GLU A 168 -58.21 -20.67 -1.75
N ALA A 169 -57.80 -20.76 -0.47
CA ALA A 169 -58.67 -21.06 0.68
C ALA A 169 -59.47 -22.37 0.52
N THR A 170 -58.84 -23.37 -0.11
CA THR A 170 -59.36 -24.71 -0.37
C THR A 170 -58.66 -25.75 0.51
N CYS A 171 -59.38 -26.82 0.85
CA CYS A 171 -58.81 -28.02 1.47
C CYS A 171 -59.35 -29.28 0.78
N ASN A 172 -58.59 -30.37 0.80
CA ASN A 172 -59.00 -31.67 0.28
C ASN A 172 -58.89 -32.73 1.38
N PHE A 173 -59.92 -33.56 1.50
CA PHE A 173 -59.97 -34.73 2.39
C PHE A 173 -60.10 -35.98 1.52
N GLN A 174 -59.27 -37.00 1.73
CA GLN A 174 -59.35 -38.25 0.96
C GLN A 174 -59.25 -39.45 1.89
N PHE A 175 -60.11 -40.45 1.69
CA PHE A 175 -60.16 -41.66 2.49
C PHE A 175 -59.58 -42.85 1.72
N TRP A 176 -58.70 -43.60 2.39
CA TRP A 176 -57.91 -44.67 1.80
C TRP A 176 -58.06 -45.97 2.59
N VAL A 177 -58.08 -47.09 1.89
CA VAL A 177 -57.99 -48.43 2.49
C VAL A 177 -56.90 -49.21 1.75
N ASP A 178 -55.92 -49.74 2.48
CA ASP A 178 -54.73 -50.41 1.94
C ASP A 178 -53.99 -49.58 0.87
N GLN A 179 -53.87 -48.27 1.12
CA GLN A 179 -53.31 -47.27 0.21
C GLN A 179 -53.99 -47.21 -1.17
N LYS A 180 -55.24 -47.67 -1.30
CA LYS A 180 -56.14 -47.39 -2.41
C LYS A 180 -57.16 -46.37 -1.95
N GLU A 181 -57.32 -45.29 -2.71
CA GLU A 181 -58.36 -44.31 -2.44
C GLU A 181 -59.74 -44.96 -2.66
N SER A 182 -60.65 -44.68 -1.71
CA SER A 182 -62.07 -45.01 -1.78
C SER A 182 -62.86 -43.81 -2.29
N PHE A 183 -62.77 -42.69 -1.59
CA PHE A 183 -63.47 -41.45 -1.93
C PHE A 183 -62.65 -40.23 -1.57
N TYR A 184 -62.88 -39.13 -2.28
CA TYR A 184 -62.27 -37.83 -2.04
C TYR A 184 -63.32 -36.74 -1.92
N CYS A 185 -63.01 -35.69 -1.18
CA CYS A 185 -63.87 -34.53 -0.95
C CYS A 185 -63.06 -33.25 -1.10
N ALA A 186 -63.55 -32.32 -1.92
CA ALA A 186 -63.07 -30.94 -1.95
C ALA A 186 -63.88 -30.08 -0.99
N LEU A 187 -63.19 -29.21 -0.26
CA LEU A 187 -63.74 -28.22 0.65
C LEU A 187 -63.29 -26.84 0.15
N ASP A 188 -64.23 -25.91 0.11
CA ASP A 188 -63.97 -24.52 -0.28
C ASP A 188 -64.48 -23.54 0.81
N THR A 189 -64.12 -22.27 0.68
CA THR A 189 -64.31 -21.21 1.70
C THR A 189 -63.80 -21.61 3.10
N CYS A 190 -62.64 -22.26 3.15
CA CYS A 190 -62.01 -22.69 4.39
C CYS A 190 -61.33 -21.54 5.17
N THR A 191 -61.48 -21.54 6.49
CA THR A 191 -60.71 -20.68 7.41
C THR A 191 -60.02 -21.52 8.48
N TRP A 192 -58.79 -21.17 8.88
CA TRP A 192 -58.04 -21.90 9.89
C TRP A 192 -57.48 -21.01 11.00
N LYS A 193 -57.45 -21.55 12.22
CA LYS A 193 -57.12 -20.83 13.46
C LYS A 193 -56.32 -21.74 14.39
N ALA A 194 -55.13 -21.28 14.81
CA ALA A 194 -54.37 -21.90 15.89
C ALA A 194 -54.57 -21.13 17.20
N GLN A 195 -54.87 -21.86 18.28
CA GLN A 195 -55.00 -21.33 19.63
C GLN A 195 -54.02 -22.05 20.56
N SER A 196 -53.01 -21.31 21.03
CA SER A 196 -52.02 -21.78 21.99
C SER A 196 -52.40 -21.31 23.39
N SER A 197 -52.47 -22.23 24.35
CA SER A 197 -52.68 -21.95 25.76
C SER A 197 -51.65 -22.70 26.60
N ASN A 198 -51.38 -22.23 27.82
CA ASN A 198 -50.35 -22.79 28.72
C ASN A 198 -50.46 -24.32 28.98
N LEU A 199 -51.62 -24.92 28.69
CA LEU A 199 -51.92 -26.34 28.90
C LEU A 199 -52.30 -27.11 27.62
N ARG A 200 -52.71 -26.42 26.54
CA ARG A 200 -53.26 -27.05 25.32
C ARG A 200 -52.98 -26.21 24.07
N ASN A 201 -52.54 -26.86 23.01
CA ASN A 201 -52.52 -26.30 21.66
C ASN A 201 -53.72 -26.89 20.88
N THR A 202 -54.44 -26.04 20.16
CA THR A 202 -55.56 -26.48 19.29
C THR A 202 -55.43 -25.80 17.93
N THR A 203 -55.48 -26.58 16.84
CA THR A 203 -55.60 -26.06 15.47
C THR A 203 -56.97 -26.45 14.94
N ARG A 204 -57.69 -25.55 14.28
CA ARG A 204 -59.02 -25.79 13.68
C ARG A 204 -59.08 -25.28 12.26
N TYR A 205 -59.89 -25.95 11.45
CA TYR A 205 -60.23 -25.61 10.08
C TYR A 205 -61.75 -25.69 9.98
N GLU A 206 -62.38 -24.63 9.49
CA GLU A 206 -63.83 -24.43 9.43
C GLU A 206 -64.13 -24.01 7.98
N CYS A 207 -64.79 -24.88 7.20
CA CYS A 207 -65.11 -24.69 5.78
C CYS A 207 -66.63 -24.70 5.56
N GLU A 208 -67.17 -23.77 4.78
CA GLU A 208 -68.63 -23.63 4.65
C GLU A 208 -69.25 -24.70 3.74
N ASN A 209 -68.57 -25.05 2.63
CA ASN A 209 -69.05 -26.06 1.68
C ASN A 209 -68.08 -27.26 1.59
N ILE A 210 -68.63 -28.43 1.30
CA ILE A 210 -67.90 -29.66 0.99
C ILE A 210 -68.63 -30.43 -0.12
N ARG A 211 -67.87 -31.04 -1.04
CA ARG A 211 -68.37 -31.87 -2.14
C ARG A 211 -67.53 -33.15 -2.22
N CYS A 212 -68.16 -34.32 -2.14
CA CYS A 212 -67.50 -35.62 -2.14
C CYS A 212 -67.81 -36.43 -3.40
N SER A 213 -66.92 -37.36 -3.75
CA SER A 213 -67.07 -38.30 -4.87
C SER A 213 -66.43 -39.66 -4.55
N CYS A 214 -67.15 -40.74 -4.86
CA CYS A 214 -66.63 -42.11 -4.77
C CYS A 214 -65.77 -42.46 -6.00
N VAL A 215 -64.74 -43.27 -5.81
CA VAL A 215 -63.97 -43.90 -6.90
C VAL A 215 -64.58 -45.28 -7.18
N PRO A 216 -65.10 -45.57 -8.39
CA PRO A 216 -65.79 -46.83 -8.68
C PRO A 216 -64.93 -48.08 -8.46
N GLU A 217 -65.61 -49.20 -8.12
CA GLU A 217 -65.02 -50.51 -7.83
C GLU A 217 -64.07 -50.52 -6.61
N ARG A 218 -64.19 -49.56 -5.70
CA ARG A 218 -63.38 -49.45 -4.47
C ARG A 218 -64.16 -49.80 -3.22
N PHE A 219 -63.44 -50.05 -2.14
CA PHE A 219 -64.05 -50.29 -0.83
C PHE A 219 -64.91 -49.10 -0.42
N LEU A 220 -66.17 -49.35 -0.04
CA LEU A 220 -67.23 -48.35 0.18
C LEU A 220 -67.80 -47.67 -1.09
N CYS A 221 -67.32 -48.03 -2.27
CA CYS A 221 -67.70 -47.44 -3.57
C CYS A 221 -67.87 -48.55 -4.62
N GLY A 222 -68.77 -49.49 -4.36
CA GLY A 222 -69.13 -50.59 -5.27
C GLY A 222 -68.25 -51.85 -5.23
N GLU A 223 -67.20 -51.94 -4.41
CA GLU A 223 -66.46 -53.22 -4.25
C GLU A 223 -67.38 -54.30 -3.65
N PRO A 224 -67.51 -55.48 -4.30
CA PRO A 224 -68.44 -56.53 -3.87
C PRO A 224 -68.05 -57.11 -2.50
N GLY A 225 -68.93 -56.90 -1.52
CA GLY A 225 -68.71 -57.26 -0.11
C GLY A 225 -68.44 -56.06 0.81
N SER A 226 -68.40 -54.83 0.27
CA SER A 226 -68.42 -53.58 1.04
C SER A 226 -69.80 -52.89 0.99
N ILE A 227 -70.04 -51.94 1.89
CA ILE A 227 -71.26 -51.11 1.90
C ILE A 227 -71.05 -49.94 0.95
N ASP A 228 -71.77 -49.88 -0.16
CA ASP A 228 -71.68 -48.75 -1.09
C ASP A 228 -72.34 -47.50 -0.49
N ILE A 229 -71.61 -46.37 -0.49
CA ILE A 229 -72.08 -45.07 -0.02
C ILE A 229 -72.05 -43.99 -1.12
N SER A 230 -71.90 -44.37 -2.40
CA SER A 230 -71.75 -43.43 -3.53
C SER A 230 -72.87 -42.38 -3.63
N ASP A 231 -74.13 -42.81 -3.50
CA ASP A 231 -75.31 -41.93 -3.52
C ASP A 231 -75.35 -41.01 -2.29
N PHE A 232 -74.96 -41.53 -1.12
CA PHE A 232 -74.91 -40.75 0.13
C PHE A 232 -73.86 -39.63 0.07
N LEU A 233 -72.66 -39.94 -0.44
CA LEU A 233 -71.58 -38.95 -0.60
C LEU A 233 -71.94 -37.81 -1.56
N THR A 234 -72.82 -38.05 -2.53
CA THR A 234 -73.14 -37.10 -3.61
C THR A 234 -74.45 -36.32 -3.35
N GLU A 235 -75.47 -36.94 -2.76
CA GLU A 235 -76.74 -36.25 -2.46
C GLU A 235 -76.78 -35.58 -1.07
N SER A 236 -76.18 -36.19 -0.05
CA SER A 236 -76.39 -35.83 1.37
C SER A 236 -75.34 -34.88 1.94
N ILE A 237 -74.07 -35.07 1.59
CA ILE A 237 -72.96 -34.26 2.14
C ILE A 237 -72.95 -32.87 1.50
N ARG A 238 -73.08 -31.82 2.33
CA ARG A 238 -73.12 -30.43 1.87
C ARG A 238 -72.39 -29.44 2.79
N GLY A 239 -72.10 -29.85 4.04
CA GLY A 239 -71.41 -29.01 5.01
C GLY A 239 -72.33 -28.23 5.97
N PRO A 240 -71.75 -27.39 6.86
CA PRO A 240 -70.33 -27.08 6.96
C PRO A 240 -69.50 -28.26 7.48
N ALA A 241 -68.25 -28.34 7.05
CA ALA A 241 -67.30 -29.36 7.48
C ALA A 241 -66.20 -28.74 8.34
N SER A 242 -65.73 -29.49 9.34
CA SER A 242 -64.63 -29.03 10.19
C SER A 242 -63.61 -30.12 10.48
N PHE A 243 -62.35 -29.71 10.56
CA PHE A 243 -61.25 -30.52 11.02
C PHE A 243 -60.63 -29.85 12.24
N SER A 244 -60.19 -30.62 13.23
CA SER A 244 -59.50 -30.07 14.39
C SER A 244 -58.43 -31.00 14.93
N GLU A 245 -57.35 -30.42 15.43
CA GLU A 245 -56.22 -31.10 16.07
C GLU A 245 -56.06 -30.54 17.49
N LEU A 246 -55.97 -31.41 18.49
CA LEU A 246 -55.81 -31.05 19.90
C LEU A 246 -54.60 -31.78 20.50
N HIS A 247 -53.71 -31.02 21.14
CA HIS A 247 -52.55 -31.55 21.84
C HIS A 247 -52.39 -30.91 23.23
N THR A 248 -52.61 -31.69 24.30
CA THR A 248 -52.44 -31.24 25.68
C THR A 248 -51.03 -31.48 26.23
N LYS A 249 -50.57 -30.58 27.10
CA LYS A 249 -49.23 -30.62 27.70
C LYS A 249 -49.19 -31.61 28.86
N GLY A 250 -49.22 -32.90 28.52
CA GLY A 250 -49.19 -34.03 29.48
C GLY A 250 -49.72 -35.35 28.92
N GLY A 251 -50.38 -35.34 27.77
CA GLY A 251 -51.02 -36.52 27.17
C GLY A 251 -52.41 -36.76 27.75
N SER A 252 -53.44 -36.54 26.93
CA SER A 252 -54.84 -36.78 27.24
C SER A 252 -55.42 -37.86 26.33
N ALA A 253 -56.38 -38.64 26.83
CA ALA A 253 -57.18 -39.55 26.01
C ALA A 253 -58.13 -38.82 25.02
N LYS A 254 -58.07 -37.49 24.96
CA LYS A 254 -58.72 -36.63 23.95
C LYS A 254 -57.72 -35.87 23.06
N ASP A 255 -56.42 -36.19 23.13
CA ASP A 255 -55.43 -35.67 22.18
C ASP A 255 -55.50 -36.44 20.87
N GLY A 256 -55.26 -35.75 19.75
CA GLY A 256 -55.41 -36.28 18.40
C GLY A 256 -56.14 -35.30 17.49
N SER A 257 -56.44 -35.76 16.28
CA SER A 257 -57.22 -35.02 15.28
C SER A 257 -58.61 -35.63 15.11
N ARG A 258 -59.56 -34.85 14.59
CA ARG A 258 -60.88 -35.35 14.19
C ARG A 258 -61.45 -34.57 13.01
N PHE A 259 -62.26 -35.27 12.21
CA PHE A 259 -63.05 -34.70 11.11
C PHE A 259 -64.54 -34.86 11.45
N GLU A 260 -65.29 -33.78 11.25
CA GLU A 260 -66.70 -33.65 11.64
C GLU A 260 -67.51 -32.98 10.51
N GLU A 261 -68.51 -33.69 9.99
CA GLU A 261 -69.55 -33.19 9.08
C GLU A 261 -70.90 -33.77 9.54
N PRO A 262 -72.01 -32.99 9.55
CA PRO A 262 -73.24 -33.42 10.24
C PRO A 262 -73.85 -34.73 9.77
N GLN A 263 -73.90 -34.99 8.46
CA GLN A 263 -74.48 -36.21 7.90
C GLN A 263 -73.50 -37.38 8.01
N MET A 264 -72.21 -37.14 7.78
CA MET A 264 -71.16 -38.15 7.98
C MET A 264 -71.13 -38.64 9.43
N ASN A 265 -71.30 -37.76 10.42
CA ASN A 265 -71.38 -38.15 11.83
C ASN A 265 -72.64 -38.97 12.16
N GLU A 266 -73.78 -38.71 11.50
CA GLU A 266 -74.99 -39.54 11.62
C GLU A 266 -74.80 -40.94 11.01
N LEU A 267 -74.11 -41.04 9.87
CA LEU A 267 -73.71 -42.33 9.29
C LEU A 267 -72.73 -43.09 10.21
N ILE A 268 -71.73 -42.41 10.77
CA ILE A 268 -70.73 -43.04 11.63
C ILE A 268 -71.35 -43.53 12.94
N SER A 269 -72.21 -42.74 13.57
CA SER A 269 -72.87 -43.13 14.81
C SER A 269 -73.92 -44.23 14.63
N SER A 270 -74.52 -44.36 13.44
CA SER A 270 -75.49 -45.42 13.13
C SER A 270 -74.85 -46.73 12.63
N VAL A 271 -73.73 -46.69 11.89
CA VAL A 271 -73.05 -47.87 11.32
C VAL A 271 -71.89 -48.37 12.18
N PHE A 272 -71.10 -47.47 12.77
CA PHE A 272 -69.90 -47.80 13.54
C PHE A 272 -70.02 -47.51 15.04
N GLY A 273 -70.90 -46.58 15.45
CA GLY A 273 -71.20 -46.29 16.86
C GLY A 273 -70.29 -45.24 17.54
N ASP A 274 -69.51 -44.49 16.77
CA ASP A 274 -68.69 -43.36 17.26
C ASP A 274 -69.34 -41.99 16.94
N GLU A 275 -68.93 -40.94 17.65
CA GLU A 275 -69.45 -39.56 17.43
C GLU A 275 -68.91 -38.87 16.15
N ALA A 276 -67.70 -39.24 15.70
CA ALA A 276 -66.97 -38.62 14.59
C ALA A 276 -65.80 -39.52 14.12
N ILE A 277 -65.09 -39.13 13.05
CA ILE A 277 -63.82 -39.77 12.66
C ILE A 277 -62.69 -39.19 13.53
N PHE A 278 -62.17 -39.99 14.46
CA PHE A 278 -60.93 -39.71 15.19
C PHE A 278 -59.71 -40.23 14.41
N LEU A 279 -58.68 -39.39 14.38
CA LEU A 279 -57.51 -39.51 13.54
C LEU A 279 -56.24 -39.24 14.36
N GLN A 280 -55.13 -39.86 14.01
CA GLN A 280 -53.80 -39.45 14.46
C GLN A 280 -52.99 -38.97 13.25
N CYS A 281 -52.85 -37.65 13.14
CA CYS A 281 -52.25 -37.00 11.99
C CYS A 281 -50.79 -36.58 12.22
N ARG A 282 -50.06 -36.43 11.12
CA ARG A 282 -48.76 -35.78 11.02
C ARG A 282 -48.81 -34.76 9.88
N SER A 283 -48.56 -33.50 10.20
CA SER A 283 -48.52 -32.39 9.24
C SER A 283 -47.08 -32.07 8.83
N GLY A 284 -46.91 -31.56 7.60
CA GLY A 284 -45.63 -31.17 7.04
C GLY A 284 -45.80 -30.12 5.95
N GLU A 285 -45.21 -28.95 6.17
CA GLU A 285 -45.18 -27.81 5.26
C GLU A 285 -43.73 -27.25 5.19
N CYS A 286 -43.26 -26.86 4.00
CA CYS A 286 -41.89 -26.37 3.80
C CYS A 286 -41.87 -24.84 3.71
N LEU A 287 -41.22 -24.18 4.67
CA LEU A 287 -41.14 -22.71 4.80
C LEU A 287 -39.70 -22.23 4.88
N TYR A 288 -39.45 -20.94 4.64
CA TYR A 288 -38.21 -20.30 5.07
C TYR A 288 -38.18 -20.17 6.60
N GLU A 289 -36.99 -20.19 7.21
CA GLU A 289 -36.82 -20.05 8.67
C GLU A 289 -37.49 -18.77 9.23
N THR A 290 -37.55 -17.69 8.44
CA THR A 290 -38.20 -16.42 8.82
C THR A 290 -39.73 -16.42 8.76
N GLU A 291 -40.35 -17.42 8.12
CA GLU A 291 -41.80 -17.49 7.89
C GLU A 291 -42.51 -18.38 8.91
N VAL A 292 -41.75 -19.17 9.68
CA VAL A 292 -42.25 -20.08 10.71
C VAL A 292 -43.13 -19.30 11.72
N PRO A 293 -44.43 -19.61 11.85
CA PRO A 293 -45.31 -18.88 12.76
C PRO A 293 -44.81 -18.90 14.22
N GLY A 294 -44.43 -17.72 14.71
CA GLY A 294 -43.77 -17.52 16.01
C GLY A 294 -42.26 -17.28 15.95
N TYR A 295 -41.67 -17.07 14.76
CA TYR A 295 -40.30 -16.57 14.61
C TYR A 295 -40.20 -15.10 15.03
N GLU A 296 -39.44 -14.82 16.09
CA GLU A 296 -38.99 -13.47 16.43
C GLU A 296 -37.56 -13.30 15.91
N PRO A 297 -37.24 -12.26 15.12
CA PRO A 297 -35.88 -12.04 14.64
C PRO A 297 -34.96 -11.71 15.82
N PRO A 298 -33.72 -12.24 15.86
CA PRO A 298 -32.80 -11.99 16.97
C PRO A 298 -32.43 -10.50 17.02
N THR A 299 -32.96 -9.80 18.02
CA THR A 299 -32.71 -8.38 18.25
C THR A 299 -31.25 -8.14 18.67
N THR A 300 -30.69 -7.02 18.24
CA THR A 300 -29.34 -6.61 18.57
C THR A 300 -29.29 -6.02 19.99
N GLU A 301 -29.19 -6.89 21.01
CA GLU A 301 -29.09 -6.43 22.42
C GLU A 301 -27.87 -5.53 22.65
N PHE A 302 -28.12 -4.22 22.66
CA PHE A 302 -27.13 -3.16 22.78
C PHE A 302 -26.47 -3.14 24.17
N ASN A 303 -25.40 -3.91 24.31
CA ASN A 303 -24.54 -3.88 25.49
C ASN A 303 -23.61 -2.66 25.48
N GLU A 304 -24.21 -1.47 25.62
CA GLU A 304 -23.55 -0.18 25.80
C GLU A 304 -22.35 -0.21 26.78
N PRO A 305 -22.40 -0.85 27.98
CA PRO A 305 -21.24 -0.98 28.85
C PRO A 305 -20.09 -1.82 28.26
N VAL A 306 -20.37 -2.77 27.37
CA VAL A 306 -19.32 -3.57 26.69
C VAL A 306 -18.60 -2.73 25.64
N ILE A 307 -19.33 -1.88 24.89
CA ILE A 307 -18.72 -0.95 23.92
C ILE A 307 -17.81 0.04 24.67
N ALA A 308 -18.32 0.64 25.76
CA ALA A 308 -17.52 1.53 26.62
C ALA A 308 -16.29 0.82 27.22
N ALA A 309 -16.44 -0.42 27.68
CA ALA A 309 -15.34 -1.22 28.22
C ALA A 309 -14.30 -1.60 27.16
N VAL A 310 -14.71 -1.91 25.91
CA VAL A 310 -13.80 -2.20 24.80
C VAL A 310 -13.02 -0.95 24.39
N VAL A 311 -13.68 0.20 24.21
CA VAL A 311 -13.02 1.47 23.87
C VAL A 311 -12.06 1.91 24.97
N ALA A 312 -12.46 1.82 26.24
CA ALA A 312 -11.58 2.09 27.38
C ALA A 312 -10.40 1.10 27.44
N SER A 313 -10.63 -0.19 27.19
CA SER A 313 -9.58 -1.21 27.17
C SER A 313 -8.60 -0.99 26.02
N LEU A 314 -9.05 -0.56 24.83
CA LEU A 314 -8.17 -0.20 23.72
C LEU A 314 -7.36 1.07 24.02
N ALA A 315 -7.97 2.09 24.63
CA ALA A 315 -7.25 3.29 25.05
C ALA A 315 -6.18 2.97 26.10
N ILE A 316 -6.50 2.12 27.09
CA ILE A 316 -5.56 1.61 28.08
C ILE A 316 -4.48 0.74 27.43
N PHE A 317 -4.81 -0.10 26.45
CA PHE A 317 -3.86 -0.95 25.72
C PHE A 317 -2.91 -0.13 24.85
N VAL A 318 -3.38 0.93 24.19
CA VAL A 318 -2.54 1.87 23.44
C VAL A 318 -1.64 2.69 24.39
N LEU A 319 -2.15 3.12 25.55
CA LEU A 319 -1.33 3.72 26.61
C LEU A 319 -0.29 2.74 27.16
N LEU A 320 -0.64 1.46 27.33
CA LEU A 320 0.26 0.40 27.77
C LEU A 320 1.33 0.14 26.71
N ILE A 321 0.99 0.09 25.41
CA ILE A 321 1.95 -0.02 24.31
C ILE A 321 2.86 1.21 24.24
N ALA A 322 2.33 2.43 24.45
CA ALA A 322 3.14 3.64 24.52
C ALA A 322 4.11 3.60 25.71
N LEU A 323 3.65 3.21 26.90
CA LEU A 323 4.47 3.05 28.11
C LEU A 323 5.50 1.92 27.97
N VAL A 324 5.13 0.79 27.37
CA VAL A 324 6.02 -0.35 27.13
C VAL A 324 7.03 -0.02 26.04
N SER A 325 6.65 0.68 24.98
CA SER A 325 7.57 1.19 23.94
C SER A 325 8.55 2.21 24.52
N TRP A 326 8.08 3.16 25.34
CA TRP A 326 8.91 4.12 26.07
C TRP A 326 9.83 3.46 27.10
N TYR A 327 9.31 2.47 27.84
CA TYR A 327 10.09 1.67 28.79
C TYR A 327 11.13 0.81 28.06
N LEU A 328 10.81 0.21 26.93
CA LEU A 328 11.76 -0.54 26.10
C LEU A 328 12.76 0.37 25.39
N ALA A 329 12.40 1.59 24.98
CA ALA A 329 13.33 2.60 24.48
C ALA A 329 14.36 2.97 25.56
N ARG A 330 13.88 3.31 26.77
CA ARG A 330 14.75 3.56 27.93
C ARG A 330 15.58 2.33 28.29
N ARG A 331 14.98 1.13 28.34
CA ARG A 331 15.68 -0.12 28.69
C ARG A 331 16.68 -0.55 27.62
N ALA A 332 16.47 -0.22 26.34
CA ALA A 332 17.43 -0.44 25.27
C ALA A 332 18.64 0.52 25.37
N ALA A 333 18.44 1.76 25.84
CA ALA A 333 19.53 2.65 26.20
C ALA A 333 20.33 2.12 27.41
N TYR A 334 19.64 1.74 28.50
CA TYR A 334 20.29 1.20 29.71
C TYR A 334 20.99 -0.15 29.48
N LYS A 335 20.41 -1.08 28.69
CA LYS A 335 20.97 -2.42 28.46
C LYS A 335 22.16 -2.43 27.48
N LYS A 336 22.65 -1.26 27.04
CA LYS A 336 23.91 -1.14 26.27
C LYS A 336 25.16 -1.19 27.16
N TRP A 337 25.02 -1.18 28.49
CA TRP A 337 26.08 -1.60 29.42
C TRP A 337 26.02 -3.11 29.67
N GLY A 338 26.27 -3.89 28.61
CA GLY A 338 26.49 -5.34 28.67
C GLY A 338 27.98 -5.65 28.44
N ALA A 339 28.54 -6.57 29.23
CA ALA A 339 29.99 -6.79 29.28
C ALA A 339 30.61 -7.16 27.92
N ILE A 340 31.74 -6.52 27.60
CA ILE A 340 32.61 -6.87 26.48
C ILE A 340 33.14 -8.28 26.71
N ARG A 341 32.68 -9.25 25.92
CA ARG A 341 33.29 -10.59 25.90
C ARG A 341 34.56 -10.55 25.05
N LEU A 342 35.70 -10.44 25.71
CA LEU A 342 37.00 -10.75 25.12
C LEU A 342 37.05 -12.26 24.82
N GLY A 343 36.70 -12.62 23.58
CA GLY A 343 36.89 -13.98 23.07
C GLY A 343 38.36 -14.17 22.71
N GLN A 344 39.06 -15.06 23.42
CA GLN A 344 40.47 -15.36 23.16
C GLN A 344 40.59 -16.39 22.02
N GLY A 345 41.16 -15.95 20.88
CA GLY A 345 41.64 -16.79 19.79
C GLY A 345 40.56 -17.39 18.84
N PRO A 346 40.96 -17.82 17.63
CA PRO A 346 42.27 -17.63 17.02
C PRO A 346 42.45 -16.22 16.43
N GLU A 347 43.68 -15.74 16.35
CA GLU A 347 44.00 -14.35 15.97
C GLU A 347 44.08 -14.14 14.43
N ASP A 348 43.97 -15.22 13.65
CA ASP A 348 44.11 -15.26 12.19
C ASP A 348 43.16 -14.32 11.42
N ASP A 349 41.84 -14.42 11.62
CA ASP A 349 40.88 -13.77 10.71
C ASP A 349 40.69 -12.27 10.96
N ALA A 350 41.10 -11.78 12.15
CA ALA A 350 41.24 -10.34 12.40
C ALA A 350 42.58 -9.82 11.85
N ALA A 351 43.69 -10.53 12.09
CA ALA A 351 45.00 -10.17 11.57
C ALA A 351 45.03 -10.12 10.03
N ARG A 352 44.33 -11.05 9.35
CA ARG A 352 44.20 -11.11 7.88
C ARG A 352 43.59 -9.87 7.22
N LEU A 353 42.90 -9.00 7.98
CA LEU A 353 42.43 -7.70 7.48
C LEU A 353 43.16 -6.49 8.11
N MET A 354 44.16 -6.73 8.95
CA MET A 354 45.24 -5.77 9.21
C MET A 354 46.40 -5.91 8.20
N VAL A 355 46.40 -6.92 7.33
CA VAL A 355 47.36 -7.02 6.21
C VAL A 355 47.03 -5.99 5.12
N ASN A 356 47.51 -4.77 5.35
CA ASN A 356 47.81 -3.70 4.39
C ASN A 356 46.81 -3.51 3.24
N HIS A 357 46.11 -2.36 3.24
CA HIS A 357 45.81 -1.72 1.96
C HIS A 357 47.15 -1.47 1.26
N THR A 358 47.30 -1.90 0.01
CA THR A 358 48.58 -1.72 -0.70
C THR A 358 48.80 -0.23 -0.95
N PRO A 359 49.94 0.36 -0.54
CA PRO A 359 50.23 1.75 -0.83
C PRO A 359 50.37 1.92 -2.35
N MET A 360 49.44 2.64 -2.97
CA MET A 360 49.33 2.76 -4.43
C MET A 360 49.40 4.22 -4.88
N ALA A 361 50.33 4.51 -5.79
CA ALA A 361 50.39 5.81 -6.46
C ALA A 361 49.23 5.94 -7.45
N LEU A 362 48.62 7.12 -7.55
CA LEU A 362 47.72 7.47 -8.66
C LEU A 362 48.48 8.31 -9.68
N GLN A 363 48.33 7.96 -10.95
CA GLN A 363 48.97 8.64 -12.08
C GLN A 363 47.92 8.90 -13.15
N PHE A 364 47.93 10.09 -13.73
CA PHE A 364 47.03 10.44 -14.82
C PHE A 364 47.79 11.16 -15.94
N ASP A 365 47.39 10.85 -17.17
CA ASP A 365 48.09 11.27 -18.38
C ASP A 365 47.09 11.65 -19.48
N GLY A 366 47.18 12.88 -20.00
CA GLY A 366 46.40 13.36 -21.13
C GLY A 366 44.88 13.43 -20.90
N ILE A 367 44.40 13.50 -19.65
CA ILE A 367 42.96 13.45 -19.34
C ILE A 367 42.24 14.65 -19.96
N SER A 368 41.24 14.35 -20.78
CA SER A 368 40.35 15.34 -21.41
C SER A 368 38.90 14.85 -21.37
N TYR A 369 37.94 15.78 -21.31
CA TYR A 369 36.51 15.45 -21.19
C TYR A 369 35.64 16.37 -22.04
N ARG A 370 34.78 15.77 -22.86
CA ARG A 370 33.90 16.48 -23.81
C ARG A 370 32.43 16.14 -23.54
N LEU A 371 31.61 17.17 -23.33
CA LEU A 371 30.17 17.05 -23.07
C LEU A 371 29.38 17.78 -24.16
N LYS A 372 28.58 17.04 -24.93
CA LYS A 372 27.80 17.58 -26.08
C LYS A 372 28.64 18.39 -27.07
N GLY A 373 29.88 17.96 -27.33
CA GLY A 373 30.82 18.65 -28.22
C GLY A 373 31.62 19.80 -27.58
N LYS A 374 31.18 20.36 -26.43
CA LYS A 374 32.01 21.31 -25.67
C LYS A 374 33.08 20.55 -24.88
N GLU A 375 34.33 20.97 -25.00
CA GLU A 375 35.42 20.53 -24.13
C GLU A 375 35.31 21.22 -22.75
N ILE A 376 35.45 20.43 -21.69
CA ILE A 376 35.24 20.83 -20.28
C ILE A 376 36.51 20.63 -19.46
N LEU A 377 37.37 19.67 -19.85
CA LEU A 377 38.73 19.48 -19.35
C LEU A 377 39.64 19.15 -20.54
N SER A 378 40.88 19.64 -20.56
CA SER A 378 41.83 19.32 -21.64
C SER A 378 43.27 19.06 -21.17
N ASN A 379 43.79 17.90 -21.58
CA ASN A 379 45.16 17.41 -21.43
C ASN A 379 45.77 17.59 -20.02
N LEU A 380 45.11 17.03 -19.00
CA LEU A 380 45.56 17.03 -17.61
C LEU A 380 46.48 15.82 -17.34
N SER A 381 47.68 16.08 -16.82
CA SER A 381 48.66 15.06 -16.37
C SER A 381 49.20 15.37 -14.95
N GLY A 382 49.57 14.34 -14.20
CA GLY A 382 50.02 14.48 -12.80
C GLY A 382 50.15 13.14 -12.05
N ILE A 383 50.77 13.21 -10.86
CA ILE A 383 51.09 12.05 -10.01
C ILE A 383 50.84 12.37 -8.53
N ALA A 384 50.33 11.38 -7.78
CA ALA A 384 50.17 11.42 -6.33
C ALA A 384 50.72 10.12 -5.72
N HIS A 385 51.72 10.22 -4.84
CA HIS A 385 52.37 9.05 -4.24
C HIS A 385 51.68 8.62 -2.94
N PRO A 386 51.88 7.36 -2.49
CA PRO A 386 51.44 6.92 -1.17
C PRO A 386 51.98 7.82 -0.05
N GLY A 387 51.13 8.16 0.91
CA GLY A 387 51.47 9.04 2.03
C GLY A 387 51.45 10.54 1.69
N GLN A 388 51.27 10.93 0.42
CA GLN A 388 51.11 12.32 0.01
C GLN A 388 49.64 12.75 -0.10
N ILE A 389 49.45 14.06 -0.01
CA ILE A 389 48.18 14.75 -0.19
C ILE A 389 48.23 15.62 -1.44
N MET A 390 47.28 15.42 -2.35
CA MET A 390 47.09 16.26 -3.54
C MET A 390 45.86 17.15 -3.37
N ALA A 391 46.09 18.47 -3.36
CA ALA A 391 45.04 19.47 -3.43
C ALA A 391 44.75 19.87 -4.88
N ILE A 392 43.47 19.96 -5.25
CA ILE A 392 43.00 20.46 -6.54
C ILE A 392 42.33 21.82 -6.31
N MET A 393 42.96 22.89 -6.80
CA MET A 393 42.54 24.29 -6.63
C MET A 393 42.22 24.98 -7.97
N GLY A 394 41.74 26.21 -7.88
CA GLY A 394 41.36 27.05 -9.02
C GLY A 394 40.01 27.73 -8.82
N ALA A 395 39.68 28.69 -9.69
CA ALA A 395 38.45 29.46 -9.65
C ALA A 395 37.14 28.62 -9.63
N SER A 396 36.03 29.25 -9.27
CA SER A 396 34.70 28.62 -9.40
C SER A 396 34.39 28.34 -10.88
N GLY A 397 33.77 27.21 -11.17
CA GLY A 397 33.52 26.75 -12.54
C GLY A 397 34.72 26.14 -13.29
N ALA A 398 35.95 26.23 -12.78
CA ALA A 398 37.18 25.78 -13.46
C ALA A 398 37.34 24.25 -13.67
N GLY A 399 36.32 23.44 -13.36
CA GLY A 399 36.30 22.00 -13.64
C GLY A 399 36.70 21.07 -12.49
N LYS A 400 37.10 21.61 -11.32
CA LYS A 400 37.60 20.87 -10.13
C LYS A 400 36.88 19.54 -9.84
N SER A 401 35.59 19.58 -9.46
CA SER A 401 34.81 18.39 -9.11
C SER A 401 34.53 17.47 -10.30
N THR A 402 34.42 18.02 -11.52
CA THR A 402 34.33 17.23 -12.76
C THR A 402 35.58 16.36 -12.95
N PHE A 403 36.76 16.95 -12.71
CA PHE A 403 38.04 16.24 -12.79
C PHE A 403 38.17 15.17 -11.70
N LEU A 404 37.80 15.48 -10.45
CA LEU A 404 37.78 14.53 -9.34
C LEU A 404 36.84 13.33 -9.60
N ASP A 405 35.62 13.57 -10.10
CA ASP A 405 34.68 12.52 -10.49
C ASP A 405 35.23 11.62 -11.62
N ILE A 406 36.04 12.18 -12.53
CA ILE A 406 36.66 11.44 -13.65
C ILE A 406 37.86 10.61 -13.17
N LEU A 407 38.71 11.15 -12.29
CA LEU A 407 39.75 10.36 -11.61
C LEU A 407 39.14 9.20 -10.81
N ALA A 408 37.99 9.42 -10.17
CA ALA A 408 37.23 8.36 -9.50
C ALA A 408 36.50 7.38 -10.44
N ARG A 409 36.65 7.53 -11.77
CA ARG A 409 35.94 6.77 -12.82
C ARG A 409 34.42 6.69 -12.61
N LYS A 410 33.79 7.77 -12.13
CA LYS A 410 32.33 7.86 -12.06
C LYS A 410 31.73 7.94 -13.47
N ASN A 411 30.59 7.30 -13.66
CA ASN A 411 29.92 7.27 -14.96
C ASN A 411 29.28 8.64 -15.27
N LYS A 412 29.78 9.32 -16.30
CA LYS A 412 29.38 10.66 -16.74
C LYS A 412 28.82 10.62 -18.17
N ARG A 413 28.03 11.62 -18.56
CA ARG A 413 27.35 11.65 -19.88
C ARG A 413 28.23 12.03 -21.07
N GLY A 414 29.40 12.62 -20.84
CA GLY A 414 30.35 12.99 -21.90
C GLY A 414 31.32 11.87 -22.26
N THR A 415 32.19 12.12 -23.23
CA THR A 415 33.31 11.23 -23.55
C THR A 415 34.57 11.68 -22.81
N THR A 416 35.27 10.72 -22.21
CA THR A 416 36.56 10.91 -21.54
C THR A 416 37.66 10.29 -22.40
N THR A 417 38.79 10.98 -22.53
CA THR A 417 40.03 10.46 -23.14
C THR A 417 41.21 10.68 -22.19
N GLY A 418 42.34 10.03 -22.46
CA GLY A 418 43.50 9.98 -21.56
C GLY A 418 43.57 8.66 -20.78
N ASN A 419 44.58 8.52 -19.94
CA ASN A 419 44.86 7.30 -19.17
C ASN A 419 44.91 7.59 -17.66
N VAL A 420 44.41 6.65 -16.86
CA VAL A 420 44.60 6.60 -15.40
C VAL A 420 45.32 5.31 -15.07
N TYR A 421 46.54 5.43 -14.54
CA TYR A 421 47.35 4.32 -14.06
C TYR A 421 47.35 4.30 -12.53
N VAL A 422 47.48 3.12 -11.95
CA VAL A 422 47.65 2.91 -10.51
C VAL A 422 48.95 2.15 -10.32
N SER A 423 49.95 2.80 -9.74
CA SER A 423 51.32 2.26 -9.62
C SER A 423 51.87 1.72 -10.97
N GLY A 424 51.70 2.49 -12.05
CA GLY A 424 52.12 2.12 -13.41
C GLY A 424 51.13 1.24 -14.21
N GLU A 425 50.13 0.61 -13.58
CA GLU A 425 49.23 -0.34 -14.25
C GLU A 425 47.85 0.22 -14.62
N LYS A 426 47.27 -0.26 -15.74
CA LYS A 426 45.89 0.07 -16.16
C LYS A 426 44.87 -0.93 -15.59
N ILE A 427 44.49 -0.72 -14.33
CA ILE A 427 43.50 -1.54 -13.60
C ILE A 427 42.10 -1.49 -14.25
N LEU A 428 41.35 -2.61 -14.22
CA LEU A 428 39.96 -2.68 -14.72
C LEU A 428 38.96 -1.97 -13.79
N ASP A 429 37.88 -1.42 -14.33
CA ASP A 429 36.89 -0.64 -13.57
C ASP A 429 36.31 -1.36 -12.33
N HIS A 430 36.23 -2.69 -12.36
CA HIS A 430 35.69 -3.49 -11.27
C HIS A 430 36.67 -3.67 -10.09
N GLU A 431 37.98 -3.71 -10.37
CA GLU A 431 39.06 -3.72 -9.38
C GLU A 431 39.31 -2.31 -8.86
N TYR A 432 39.31 -1.31 -9.76
CA TYR A 432 39.51 0.10 -9.42
C TYR A 432 38.54 0.56 -8.32
N ARG A 433 37.27 0.17 -8.42
CA ARG A 433 36.22 0.44 -7.40
C ARG A 433 36.42 -0.26 -6.05
N ASN A 434 37.32 -1.24 -5.94
CA ASN A 434 37.69 -1.85 -4.67
C ASN A 434 38.90 -1.14 -4.02
N VAL A 435 39.73 -0.46 -4.82
CA VAL A 435 40.94 0.27 -4.38
C VAL A 435 40.60 1.69 -3.89
N ILE A 436 39.61 2.35 -4.52
CA ILE A 436 39.25 3.74 -4.25
C ILE A 436 38.14 3.90 -3.21
N GLY A 437 38.17 5.00 -2.47
CA GLY A 437 37.02 5.54 -1.72
C GLY A 437 36.63 6.92 -2.22
N TYR A 438 35.35 7.29 -2.16
CA TYR A 438 34.87 8.61 -2.59
C TYR A 438 33.92 9.25 -1.57
N VAL A 439 34.26 10.47 -1.14
CA VAL A 439 33.43 11.31 -0.26
C VAL A 439 32.83 12.46 -1.07
N ASP A 440 31.51 12.47 -1.26
CA ASP A 440 30.79 13.59 -1.90
C ASP A 440 30.80 14.87 -1.03
N GLN A 441 30.47 16.01 -1.66
CA GLN A 441 30.44 17.34 -1.04
C GLN A 441 29.50 17.42 0.17
N GLU A 442 28.33 16.76 0.14
CA GLU A 442 27.31 16.83 1.20
C GLU A 442 27.30 15.58 2.11
N ASP A 443 27.28 15.76 3.44
CA ASP A 443 27.17 14.66 4.41
C ASP A 443 25.73 14.27 4.72
N THR A 444 25.16 13.57 3.76
CA THR A 444 23.80 13.03 3.72
C THR A 444 23.68 11.76 4.56
N LEU A 445 23.60 11.95 5.89
CA LEU A 445 23.50 10.90 6.91
C LEU A 445 22.10 10.86 7.56
N LEU A 446 21.68 9.71 8.09
CA LEU A 446 20.39 9.56 8.78
C LEU A 446 20.44 10.23 10.18
N PRO A 447 19.60 11.23 10.46
CA PRO A 447 19.75 12.09 11.65
C PRO A 447 19.41 11.38 12.98
N THR A 448 18.64 10.28 12.93
CA THR A 448 18.19 9.53 14.11
C THR A 448 19.17 8.46 14.60
N LEU A 449 20.18 8.12 13.81
CA LEU A 449 21.16 7.10 14.15
C LEU A 449 22.29 7.68 14.99
N THR A 450 22.94 6.84 15.80
CA THR A 450 24.21 7.24 16.42
C THR A 450 25.36 7.12 15.44
N VAL A 451 26.45 7.83 15.70
CA VAL A 451 27.68 7.75 14.89
C VAL A 451 28.14 6.29 14.70
N HIS A 452 28.13 5.50 15.77
CA HIS A 452 28.44 4.06 15.72
C HIS A 452 27.46 3.27 14.86
N GLU A 453 26.16 3.49 14.97
CA GLU A 453 25.17 2.73 14.20
C GLU A 453 25.23 3.04 12.71
N THR A 454 25.58 4.27 12.32
CA THR A 454 25.76 4.68 10.93
C THR A 454 26.99 4.03 10.31
N ILE A 455 28.16 4.16 10.94
CA ILE A 455 29.42 3.57 10.44
C ILE A 455 29.33 2.03 10.48
N LEU A 456 28.74 1.43 11.51
CA LEU A 456 28.47 0.00 11.58
C LEU A 456 27.49 -0.47 10.49
N THR A 457 26.53 0.35 10.06
CA THR A 457 25.65 -0.05 8.96
C THR A 457 26.40 -0.04 7.63
N SER A 458 27.27 0.95 7.36
CA SER A 458 28.20 0.91 6.23
C SER A 458 29.07 -0.36 6.27
N ALA A 459 29.66 -0.67 7.43
CA ALA A 459 30.47 -1.87 7.65
C ALA A 459 29.72 -3.17 7.39
N LEU A 460 28.49 -3.30 7.90
CA LEU A 460 27.66 -4.50 7.73
C LEU A 460 27.20 -4.70 6.28
N LEU A 461 27.15 -3.64 5.46
CA LEU A 461 26.75 -3.67 4.05
C LEU A 461 27.93 -3.85 3.08
N ARG A 462 29.11 -3.31 3.40
CA ARG A 462 30.28 -3.30 2.50
C ARG A 462 31.35 -4.35 2.81
N LEU A 463 31.58 -4.69 4.09
CA LEU A 463 32.62 -5.66 4.47
C LEU A 463 32.21 -7.10 4.07
N PRO A 464 33.17 -8.03 3.88
CA PRO A 464 32.92 -9.36 3.30
C PRO A 464 31.80 -10.15 4.01
N ALA A 465 31.05 -10.97 3.27
CA ALA A 465 29.96 -11.77 3.84
C ALA A 465 30.43 -12.81 4.88
N ASP A 466 31.70 -13.23 4.77
CA ASP A 466 32.31 -14.30 5.54
C ASP A 466 33.05 -13.78 6.79
N MET A 467 33.33 -12.48 6.88
CA MET A 467 33.88 -11.83 8.08
C MET A 467 32.86 -11.82 9.23
N ALA A 468 33.27 -12.29 10.41
CA ALA A 468 32.45 -12.32 11.62
C ALA A 468 31.97 -10.92 12.05
N SER A 469 30.75 -10.83 12.59
CA SER A 469 30.14 -9.56 13.02
C SER A 469 30.93 -8.82 14.11
N SER A 470 31.64 -9.55 14.97
CA SER A 470 32.55 -8.99 15.98
C SER A 470 33.77 -8.31 15.35
N ALA A 471 34.37 -8.92 14.33
CA ALA A 471 35.46 -8.31 13.56
C ALA A 471 34.99 -7.07 12.79
N LYS A 472 33.75 -7.07 12.27
CA LYS A 472 33.13 -5.87 11.67
C LYS A 472 32.95 -4.74 12.68
N GLU A 473 32.53 -5.04 13.91
CA GLU A 473 32.35 -4.04 14.98
C GLU A 473 33.71 -3.52 15.48
N GLN A 474 34.72 -4.39 15.60
CA GLN A 474 36.10 -3.99 15.91
C GLN A 474 36.70 -3.06 14.84
N ARG A 475 36.52 -3.36 13.54
CA ARG A 475 36.95 -2.51 12.43
C ARG A 475 36.30 -1.11 12.46
N VAL A 476 35.06 -1.01 12.92
CA VAL A 476 34.38 0.29 13.13
C VAL A 476 35.04 1.08 14.26
N ILE A 477 35.38 0.43 15.37
CA ILE A 477 36.06 1.06 16.52
C ILE A 477 37.44 1.58 16.10
N GLU A 478 38.22 0.79 15.35
CA GLU A 478 39.51 1.23 14.78
C GLU A 478 39.36 2.49 13.91
N VAL A 479 38.43 2.49 12.95
CA VAL A 479 38.18 3.65 12.07
C VAL A 479 37.74 4.88 12.86
N MET A 480 36.96 4.70 13.93
CA MET A 480 36.60 5.80 14.84
C MET A 480 37.80 6.37 15.60
N GLN A 481 38.79 5.55 15.94
CA GLN A 481 40.02 5.99 16.60
C GLN A 481 40.95 6.67 15.59
N GLN A 482 41.11 6.12 14.39
CA GLN A 482 41.88 6.71 13.28
C GLN A 482 41.44 8.13 12.92
N LEU A 483 40.15 8.43 13.07
CA LEU A 483 39.55 9.74 12.76
C LEU A 483 39.23 10.58 14.01
N GLY A 484 39.68 10.18 15.20
CA GLY A 484 39.48 10.90 16.48
C GLY A 484 38.03 10.94 17.02
N ILE A 485 37.05 10.42 16.28
CA ILE A 485 35.60 10.47 16.59
C ILE A 485 35.11 9.39 17.57
N TYR A 486 35.98 8.54 18.12
CA TYR A 486 35.57 7.50 19.08
C TYR A 486 34.83 8.05 20.31
N HIS A 487 35.14 9.27 20.75
CA HIS A 487 34.51 9.91 21.91
C HIS A 487 33.03 10.29 21.67
N ILE A 488 32.59 10.46 20.42
CA ILE A 488 31.18 10.74 20.05
C ILE A 488 30.40 9.51 19.57
N LYS A 489 30.95 8.29 19.69
CA LYS A 489 30.38 7.07 19.09
C LYS A 489 28.89 6.80 19.40
N ASP A 490 28.44 7.15 20.60
CA ASP A 490 27.06 6.95 21.07
C ASP A 490 26.17 8.20 20.94
N GLN A 491 26.70 9.32 20.45
CA GLN A 491 25.90 10.52 20.17
C GLN A 491 25.08 10.35 18.88
N ILE A 492 23.91 10.99 18.86
CA ILE A 492 22.99 11.03 17.71
C ILE A 492 23.48 12.08 16.71
N ILE A 493 23.44 11.79 15.42
CA ILE A 493 23.95 12.70 14.37
C ILE A 493 23.14 14.02 14.35
N GLY A 494 21.80 13.92 14.42
CA GLY A 494 20.90 15.07 14.37
C GLY A 494 20.70 15.63 12.96
N SER A 495 19.81 16.62 12.83
CA SER A 495 19.64 17.44 11.63
C SER A 495 19.61 18.91 12.00
N GLU A 496 19.98 19.79 11.07
CA GLU A 496 20.04 21.25 11.28
C GLU A 496 18.65 21.91 11.35
N GLU A 497 17.60 21.24 10.84
CA GLU A 497 16.22 21.74 10.82
C GLU A 497 15.40 21.32 12.06
N ALA A 498 15.80 20.25 12.76
CA ALA A 498 15.09 19.77 13.92
C ALA A 498 15.66 20.38 15.21
N ASN A 499 14.80 20.62 16.20
CA ASN A 499 15.15 21.28 17.46
C ASN A 499 15.96 20.37 18.43
N GLY A 500 16.76 19.45 17.91
CA GLY A 500 17.53 18.43 18.63
C GLY A 500 19.04 18.62 18.43
N ARG A 501 19.77 18.74 19.53
CA ARG A 501 21.22 18.97 19.55
C ARG A 501 22.01 17.77 19.00
N GLY A 502 22.48 17.88 17.76
CA GLY A 502 23.34 16.90 17.08
C GLY A 502 24.84 17.11 17.30
N ILE A 503 25.65 16.42 16.48
CA ILE A 503 27.12 16.58 16.41
C ILE A 503 27.50 17.83 15.60
N SER A 504 28.74 18.32 15.73
CA SER A 504 29.21 19.46 14.94
C SER A 504 29.42 19.12 13.46
N GLY A 505 29.44 20.14 12.59
CA GLY A 505 29.69 19.96 11.15
C GLY A 505 31.03 19.27 10.84
N GLY A 506 32.11 19.64 11.55
CA GLY A 506 33.42 19.01 11.39
C GLY A 506 33.45 17.54 11.81
N GLU A 507 32.67 17.18 12.84
CA GLU A 507 32.48 15.79 13.23
C GLU A 507 31.63 15.03 12.20
N LYS A 508 30.51 15.61 11.76
CA LYS A 508 29.65 15.08 10.69
C LYS A 508 30.47 14.76 9.42
N ARG A 509 31.40 15.65 9.04
CA ARG A 509 32.36 15.44 7.94
C ARG A 509 33.28 14.23 8.17
N ARG A 510 33.86 14.11 9.37
CA ARG A 510 34.66 12.93 9.76
C ARG A 510 33.83 11.63 9.81
N VAL A 511 32.54 11.68 10.13
CA VAL A 511 31.63 10.51 10.04
C VAL A 511 31.35 10.12 8.59
N GLY A 512 31.20 11.09 7.67
CA GLY A 512 31.13 10.84 6.23
C GLY A 512 32.38 10.12 5.70
N ILE A 513 33.57 10.62 6.07
CA ILE A 513 34.87 9.99 5.75
C ILE A 513 34.96 8.58 6.35
N ALA A 514 34.53 8.40 7.61
CA ALA A 514 34.54 7.11 8.29
C ALA A 514 33.71 6.03 7.56
N CYS A 515 32.55 6.41 7.02
CA CYS A 515 31.68 5.48 6.28
C CYS A 515 32.33 4.89 5.02
N GLU A 516 33.28 5.61 4.42
CA GLU A 516 34.09 5.14 3.29
C GLU A 516 35.39 4.45 3.74
N LEU A 517 36.04 4.94 4.80
CA LEU A 517 37.31 4.41 5.32
C LEU A 517 37.21 2.97 5.85
N VAL A 518 36.01 2.52 6.25
CA VAL A 518 35.77 1.13 6.70
C VAL A 518 36.22 0.08 5.69
N THR A 519 36.09 0.31 4.37
CA THR A 519 36.57 -0.65 3.36
C THR A 519 38.09 -0.60 3.12
N SER A 520 38.83 0.19 3.90
CA SER A 520 40.28 0.35 3.81
C SER A 520 40.82 0.73 2.41
N PRO A 521 40.22 1.68 1.67
CA PRO A 521 40.69 2.05 0.32
C PRO A 521 42.11 2.66 0.33
N SER A 522 42.98 2.24 -0.59
CA SER A 522 44.36 2.76 -0.71
C SER A 522 44.39 4.21 -1.19
N ILE A 523 43.42 4.60 -2.01
CA ILE A 523 43.28 5.94 -2.60
C ILE A 523 41.95 6.55 -2.14
N LEU A 524 41.97 7.74 -1.56
CA LEU A 524 40.79 8.42 -1.04
C LEU A 524 40.56 9.75 -1.77
N PHE A 525 39.44 9.84 -2.50
CA PHE A 525 38.96 11.06 -3.13
C PHE A 525 37.94 11.78 -2.23
N LEU A 526 38.07 13.10 -2.05
CA LEU A 526 37.09 13.92 -1.32
C LEU A 526 36.74 15.20 -2.10
N ASP A 527 35.46 15.46 -2.30
CA ASP A 527 35.00 16.69 -2.95
C ASP A 527 34.75 17.78 -1.89
N GLU A 528 35.52 18.86 -1.95
CA GLU A 528 35.52 20.01 -1.03
C GLU A 528 35.34 19.63 0.47
N PRO A 529 36.31 18.93 1.09
CA PRO A 529 36.18 18.42 2.46
C PRO A 529 36.05 19.53 3.53
N THR A 530 36.35 20.78 3.19
CA THR A 530 36.23 21.96 4.06
C THR A 530 34.96 22.80 3.81
N SER A 531 34.12 22.44 2.84
CA SER A 531 32.93 23.23 2.49
C SER A 531 31.90 23.23 3.62
N GLY A 532 31.24 24.37 3.85
CA GLY A 532 30.27 24.56 4.93
C GLY A 532 30.83 24.54 6.36
N LEU A 533 32.16 24.45 6.55
CA LEU A 533 32.81 24.45 7.87
C LEU A 533 33.36 25.84 8.22
N ASP A 534 33.41 26.14 9.52
CA ASP A 534 34.26 27.22 10.02
C ASP A 534 35.74 26.86 9.87
N ALA A 535 36.61 27.88 9.86
CA ALA A 535 38.02 27.71 9.57
C ALA A 535 38.80 26.85 10.59
N PHE A 536 38.32 26.73 11.84
CA PHE A 536 38.96 25.88 12.84
C PHE A 536 38.60 24.41 12.61
N ASN A 537 37.31 24.10 12.44
CA ASN A 537 36.89 22.74 12.08
C ASN A 537 37.38 22.29 10.70
N ALA A 538 37.49 23.21 9.73
CA ALA A 538 38.12 22.92 8.43
C ALA A 538 39.58 22.48 8.59
N PHE A 539 40.38 23.20 9.42
CA PHE A 539 41.75 22.79 9.72
C PHE A 539 41.78 21.41 10.40
N ASN A 540 40.95 21.18 11.44
CA ASN A 540 40.87 19.90 12.16
C ASN A 540 40.42 18.72 11.27
N VAL A 541 39.73 18.97 10.14
CA VAL A 541 39.40 17.96 9.14
C VAL A 541 40.59 17.69 8.21
N VAL A 542 41.30 18.73 7.75
CA VAL A 542 42.49 18.53 6.90
C VAL A 542 43.66 17.92 7.68
N GLU A 543 43.91 18.33 8.93
CA GLU A 543 44.89 17.71 9.81
C GLU A 543 44.63 16.20 9.99
N CYS A 544 43.36 15.82 10.17
CA CYS A 544 42.94 14.42 10.23
C CYS A 544 43.22 13.66 8.91
N LEU A 545 43.05 14.32 7.75
CA LEU A 545 43.46 13.76 6.44
C LEU A 545 44.98 13.66 6.29
N VAL A 546 45.76 14.58 6.87
CA VAL A 546 47.23 14.52 6.91
C VAL A 546 47.70 13.35 7.76
N THR A 547 47.11 13.14 8.94
CA THR A 547 47.37 11.95 9.77
C THR A 547 46.99 10.67 9.02
N LEU A 548 45.85 10.66 8.33
CA LEU A 548 45.39 9.51 7.54
C LEU A 548 46.35 9.17 6.38
N ALA A 549 46.88 10.17 5.68
CA ALA A 549 47.88 9.97 4.64
C ALA A 549 49.21 9.48 5.24
N LYS A 550 49.80 10.26 6.16
CA LYS A 550 51.20 10.10 6.59
C LYS A 550 51.40 8.98 7.62
N THR A 551 50.44 8.70 8.50
CA THR A 551 50.53 7.60 9.49
C THR A 551 50.15 6.24 8.89
N TYR A 552 49.22 6.20 7.93
CA TYR A 552 48.73 4.94 7.34
C TYR A 552 49.17 4.72 5.90
N ASN A 553 50.07 5.56 5.36
CA ASN A 553 50.59 5.46 3.99
C ASN A 553 49.48 5.32 2.94
N ARG A 554 48.56 6.29 2.90
CA ARG A 554 47.42 6.37 1.97
C ARG A 554 47.58 7.54 1.02
N THR A 555 47.07 7.41 -0.20
CA THR A 555 47.08 8.48 -1.21
C THR A 555 45.78 9.28 -1.08
N VAL A 556 45.86 10.55 -0.69
CA VAL A 556 44.68 11.39 -0.43
C VAL A 556 44.58 12.51 -1.45
N ILE A 557 43.43 12.66 -2.10
CA ILE A 557 43.22 13.60 -3.20
C ILE A 557 41.91 14.36 -2.93
N PHE A 558 41.95 15.68 -2.88
CA PHE A 558 40.75 16.48 -2.67
C PHE A 558 40.71 17.79 -3.45
N THR A 559 39.50 18.22 -3.81
CA THR A 559 39.22 19.57 -4.30
C THR A 559 39.12 20.53 -3.12
N ILE A 560 39.57 21.77 -3.25
CA ILE A 560 39.41 22.79 -2.21
C ILE A 560 39.22 24.20 -2.80
N HIS A 561 38.52 25.05 -2.04
CA HIS A 561 38.16 26.41 -2.43
C HIS A 561 38.60 27.38 -1.33
N GLN A 562 39.41 28.39 -1.66
CA GLN A 562 39.90 29.45 -0.75
C GLN A 562 40.39 28.94 0.63
N PRO A 563 41.37 28.01 0.68
CA PRO A 563 41.94 27.53 1.92
C PRO A 563 42.82 28.60 2.60
N ARG A 564 42.72 28.71 3.93
CA ARG A 564 43.63 29.54 4.72
C ARG A 564 45.08 29.03 4.61
N SER A 565 46.04 29.94 4.74
CA SER A 565 47.48 29.66 4.65
C SER A 565 47.97 28.51 5.56
N ASN A 566 47.38 28.31 6.74
CA ASN A 566 47.71 27.19 7.63
C ASN A 566 47.22 25.82 7.12
N ILE A 567 46.20 25.78 6.26
CA ILE A 567 45.76 24.58 5.54
C ILE A 567 46.64 24.35 4.32
N VAL A 568 47.00 25.42 3.61
CA VAL A 568 47.86 25.38 2.40
C VAL A 568 49.25 24.80 2.71
N ALA A 569 49.82 25.14 3.86
CA ALA A 569 51.10 24.60 4.35
C ALA A 569 51.11 23.08 4.62
N LEU A 570 49.96 22.39 4.49
CA LEU A 570 49.82 20.94 4.67
C LEU A 570 49.79 20.16 3.34
N PHE A 571 49.78 20.84 2.18
CA PHE A 571 49.72 20.19 0.87
C PHE A 571 51.11 19.70 0.42
N ASP A 572 51.20 18.45 -0.03
CA ASP A 572 52.43 17.91 -0.63
C ASP A 572 52.46 18.16 -2.15
N GLN A 573 51.32 17.94 -2.82
CA GLN A 573 51.10 18.13 -4.25
C GLN A 573 49.96 19.13 -4.51
N LEU A 574 50.07 19.93 -5.57
CA LEU A 574 49.06 20.89 -6.00
C LEU A 574 48.76 20.76 -7.50
N VAL A 575 47.48 20.68 -7.85
CA VAL A 575 46.96 20.85 -9.21
C VAL A 575 46.11 22.11 -9.26
N LEU A 576 46.46 23.07 -10.11
CA LEU A 576 45.76 24.35 -10.29
C LEU A 576 45.07 24.37 -11.66
N LEU A 577 43.74 24.53 -11.66
CA LEU A 577 42.90 24.50 -12.85
C LEU A 577 42.30 25.89 -13.17
N ALA A 578 42.32 26.27 -14.44
CA ALA A 578 41.59 27.42 -14.97
C ALA A 578 40.82 27.01 -16.23
N ASN A 579 39.50 27.26 -16.26
CA ASN A 579 38.60 26.90 -17.36
C ASN A 579 38.80 25.46 -17.93
N GLY A 580 39.06 24.49 -17.04
CA GLY A 580 39.32 23.08 -17.40
C GLY A 580 40.74 22.73 -17.87
N ARG A 581 41.65 23.70 -17.91
CA ARG A 581 43.05 23.54 -18.34
C ARG A 581 44.02 23.56 -17.14
N PRO A 582 45.19 22.90 -17.22
CA PRO A 582 46.19 22.93 -16.15
C PRO A 582 47.05 24.19 -16.24
N VAL A 583 47.05 24.99 -15.16
CA VAL A 583 47.96 26.13 -14.98
C VAL A 583 49.19 25.73 -14.15
N TYR A 584 49.02 24.76 -13.26
CA TYR A 584 50.11 24.09 -12.54
C TYR A 584 49.69 22.66 -12.18
N SER A 585 50.65 21.75 -12.14
CA SER A 585 50.51 20.39 -11.59
C SER A 585 51.90 19.98 -11.09
N GLY A 586 52.03 19.64 -9.80
CA GLY A 586 53.32 19.25 -9.21
C GLY A 586 53.45 19.59 -7.72
N PRO A 587 54.67 19.45 -7.15
CA PRO A 587 54.91 19.63 -5.72
C PRO A 587 54.62 21.05 -5.25
N PHE A 588 53.95 21.20 -4.11
CA PHE A 588 53.60 22.54 -3.61
C PHE A 588 54.84 23.39 -3.28
N SER A 589 55.93 22.78 -2.83
CA SER A 589 57.20 23.48 -2.53
C SER A 589 57.85 24.15 -3.73
N THR A 590 57.64 23.64 -4.95
CA THR A 590 58.13 24.25 -6.20
C THR A 590 57.15 25.26 -6.81
N CYS A 591 55.92 25.35 -6.30
CA CYS A 591 54.86 26.18 -6.87
C CYS A 591 55.25 27.66 -6.88
N GLN A 592 55.70 28.22 -5.75
CA GLN A 592 56.04 29.65 -5.68
C GLN A 592 57.16 30.01 -6.65
N GLY A 593 58.28 29.28 -6.64
CA GLY A 593 59.40 29.55 -7.56
C GLY A 593 59.05 29.40 -9.05
N TYR A 594 58.07 28.56 -9.40
CA TYR A 594 57.52 28.53 -10.76
C TYR A 594 56.78 29.84 -11.10
N PHE A 595 55.83 30.27 -10.27
CA PHE A 595 55.06 31.50 -10.53
C PHE A 595 55.94 32.77 -10.50
N ASP A 596 56.91 32.83 -9.59
CA ASP A 596 57.94 33.88 -9.58
C ASP A 596 58.73 33.91 -10.91
N SER A 597 59.09 32.74 -11.47
CA SER A 597 59.87 32.63 -12.72
C SER A 597 59.11 33.03 -13.99
N ILE A 598 57.78 32.99 -13.97
CA ILE A 598 56.91 33.45 -15.07
C ILE A 598 56.35 34.87 -14.85
N GLY A 599 56.86 35.60 -13.85
CA GLY A 599 56.52 37.01 -13.60
C GLY A 599 55.31 37.24 -12.68
N TYR A 600 54.67 36.19 -12.16
CA TYR A 600 53.51 36.28 -11.26
C TYR A 600 53.91 36.03 -9.80
N ALA A 601 54.78 36.89 -9.27
CA ALA A 601 55.27 36.78 -7.91
C ALA A 601 54.19 37.13 -6.87
N CYS A 602 54.04 36.30 -5.84
CA CYS A 602 53.05 36.51 -4.79
C CYS A 602 53.47 37.66 -3.84
N PRO A 603 52.63 38.70 -3.61
CA PRO A 603 52.97 39.79 -2.71
C PRO A 603 53.23 39.34 -1.26
N PRO A 604 54.21 39.95 -0.55
CA PRO A 604 54.55 39.55 0.81
C PRO A 604 53.39 39.79 1.78
N GLY A 605 53.03 38.76 2.54
CA GLY A 605 51.91 38.78 3.48
C GLY A 605 50.55 38.40 2.88
N PHE A 606 50.46 38.19 1.56
CA PHE A 606 49.25 37.65 0.92
C PHE A 606 49.20 36.11 1.06
N ASN A 607 48.01 35.51 1.02
CA ASN A 607 47.86 34.06 1.02
C ASN A 607 48.06 33.52 -0.40
N ILE A 608 49.12 32.75 -0.63
CA ILE A 608 49.46 32.20 -1.96
C ILE A 608 48.29 31.42 -2.61
N ALA A 609 47.46 30.71 -1.83
CA ALA A 609 46.31 30.01 -2.41
C ALA A 609 45.20 30.95 -2.90
N ASP A 610 44.98 32.08 -2.21
CA ASP A 610 44.02 33.08 -2.67
C ASP A 610 44.59 33.81 -3.91
N TYR A 611 45.89 34.15 -3.91
CA TYR A 611 46.56 34.76 -5.07
C TYR A 611 46.47 33.88 -6.33
N LEU A 612 46.69 32.57 -6.18
CA LEU A 612 46.55 31.61 -7.28
C LEU A 612 45.09 31.43 -7.73
N VAL A 613 44.12 31.50 -6.81
CA VAL A 613 42.69 31.49 -7.19
C VAL A 613 42.33 32.76 -7.95
N ASP A 614 42.74 33.94 -7.49
CA ASP A 614 42.49 35.23 -8.14
C ASP A 614 43.16 35.29 -9.53
N LEU A 615 44.42 34.84 -9.65
CA LEU A 615 45.12 34.70 -10.94
C LEU A 615 44.32 33.80 -11.91
N THR A 616 43.85 32.63 -11.45
CA THR A 616 42.99 31.76 -12.28
C THR A 616 41.59 32.32 -12.51
N MET A 617 41.15 33.35 -11.79
CA MET A 617 39.87 34.03 -12.00
C MET A 617 40.00 35.12 -13.07
N HIS A 618 41.01 35.98 -12.98
CA HIS A 618 41.27 37.04 -13.97
C HIS A 618 41.52 36.47 -15.38
N ALA A 619 42.20 35.33 -15.48
CA ALA A 619 42.43 34.60 -16.73
C ALA A 619 41.16 34.05 -17.44
N ASN A 620 39.94 34.25 -16.89
CA ASN A 620 38.69 33.91 -17.59
C ASN A 620 38.03 35.12 -18.27
N LEU A 621 38.54 36.34 -18.09
CA LEU A 621 38.02 37.52 -18.77
C LEU A 621 38.61 37.55 -20.19
N PRO A 622 37.79 37.51 -21.26
CA PRO A 622 38.32 37.72 -22.60
C PRO A 622 38.83 39.16 -22.69
N ILE A 623 40.05 39.33 -23.20
CA ILE A 623 40.57 40.65 -23.57
C ILE A 623 39.64 41.20 -24.64
N TYR A 624 38.97 42.31 -24.33
CA TYR A 624 38.34 43.12 -25.36
C TYR A 624 39.47 43.93 -26.00
N GLU A 625 39.66 43.80 -27.31
CA GLU A 625 40.59 44.65 -28.04
C GLU A 625 40.03 46.08 -28.03
N ASP A 626 40.54 46.94 -27.16
CA ASP A 626 40.28 48.37 -27.22
C ASP A 626 41.02 48.94 -28.45
N GLU A 627 40.25 49.18 -29.51
CA GLU A 627 40.66 49.94 -30.70
C GLU A 627 41.47 51.18 -30.30
N PRO A 628 42.63 51.45 -30.95
CA PRO A 628 43.52 52.54 -30.56
C PRO A 628 42.85 53.90 -30.80
N ARG A 629 42.30 54.48 -29.73
CA ARG A 629 41.69 55.81 -29.78
C ARG A 629 42.77 56.89 -29.82
N ASP A 630 42.78 57.63 -30.93
CA ASP A 630 43.71 58.73 -31.19
C ASP A 630 43.76 59.78 -30.06
N LEU A 631 44.97 60.30 -29.85
CA LEU A 631 45.27 61.39 -28.94
C LEU A 631 44.75 62.73 -29.48
N THR A 632 43.48 63.05 -29.23
CA THR A 632 43.00 64.45 -29.33
C THR A 632 42.06 64.90 -28.22
N ASP A 633 42.38 66.10 -27.74
CA ASP A 633 41.62 67.05 -26.93
C ASP A 633 41.38 66.80 -25.43
N ARG A 634 41.16 67.92 -24.71
CA ARG A 634 41.12 68.03 -23.24
C ARG A 634 39.72 68.34 -22.74
N ASP A 635 39.31 67.71 -21.64
CA ASP A 635 39.18 68.40 -20.33
C ASP A 635 38.55 67.52 -19.23
N GLY A 636 38.87 67.84 -17.97
CA GLY A 636 38.06 67.49 -16.80
C GLY A 636 38.54 66.30 -15.95
N LEU A 637 39.19 66.58 -14.82
CA LEU A 637 39.39 65.59 -13.76
C LEU A 637 38.04 65.12 -13.18
N ARG A 638 37.79 63.81 -13.16
CA ARG A 638 36.85 63.17 -12.23
C ARG A 638 37.41 61.85 -11.71
N THR A 639 37.57 61.77 -10.39
CA THR A 639 37.91 60.54 -9.67
C THR A 639 36.65 59.69 -9.49
N GLU A 640 36.55 58.54 -10.18
CA GLU A 640 35.45 57.60 -9.94
C GLU A 640 35.88 56.44 -9.01
N SER A 641 35.45 56.51 -7.76
CA SER A 641 35.43 55.39 -6.84
C SER A 641 34.01 54.82 -6.75
N SER A 642 33.80 53.57 -7.18
CA SER A 642 32.49 52.89 -7.01
C SER A 642 32.55 51.36 -7.08
N SER A 643 32.95 50.75 -5.97
CA SER A 643 32.84 49.32 -5.73
C SER A 643 31.43 48.86 -5.29
N THR A 644 30.41 49.04 -6.14
CA THR A 644 29.14 48.29 -6.00
C THR A 644 28.39 48.10 -7.32
N ARG A 645 28.35 46.87 -7.86
CA ARG A 645 27.26 46.44 -8.75
C ARG A 645 26.98 44.94 -8.65
N ALA A 646 25.89 44.59 -7.96
CA ALA A 646 25.43 43.20 -7.89
C ALA A 646 24.87 42.74 -9.24
N VAL A 647 25.41 41.65 -9.79
CA VAL A 647 24.92 41.06 -11.03
C VAL A 647 23.66 40.23 -10.75
N LYS A 648 22.52 40.67 -11.28
CA LYS A 648 21.35 39.79 -11.43
C LYS A 648 21.47 39.00 -12.74
N SER A 649 21.19 37.70 -12.67
CA SER A 649 21.14 36.81 -13.83
C SER A 649 20.11 37.23 -14.86
N ILE A 650 20.49 37.24 -16.14
CA ILE A 650 19.60 37.48 -17.28
C ILE A 650 18.81 36.20 -17.59
N ALA A 651 17.52 36.34 -17.86
CA ALA A 651 16.68 35.27 -18.42
C ALA A 651 16.68 35.34 -19.96
N SER A 652 16.49 34.19 -20.61
CA SER A 652 16.59 34.03 -22.08
C SER A 652 15.51 34.81 -22.85
N LEU A 653 15.92 35.38 -23.99
CA LEU A 653 15.02 36.03 -24.96
C LEU A 653 14.04 35.06 -25.61
N SER A 654 12.83 35.55 -25.89
CA SER A 654 11.79 34.90 -26.69
C SER A 654 11.53 35.68 -27.98
N ASN A 655 11.12 34.98 -29.04
CA ASN A 655 10.87 35.57 -30.35
C ASN A 655 9.38 35.96 -30.56
N ALA A 656 9.14 36.78 -31.60
CA ALA A 656 7.85 37.04 -32.27
C ALA A 656 6.84 38.06 -31.63
N SER A 657 6.87 39.26 -32.23
CA SER A 657 5.74 39.96 -32.90
C SER A 657 4.54 40.60 -32.14
N ILE A 658 4.53 41.94 -32.24
CA ILE A 658 3.46 42.81 -32.82
C ILE A 658 2.29 43.32 -31.93
N ASP A 659 1.94 44.58 -32.24
CA ASP A 659 0.79 45.42 -31.86
C ASP A 659 0.69 46.04 -30.45
N ASN A 660 -0.15 47.09 -30.40
CA ASN A 660 0.05 48.31 -29.59
C ASN A 660 -1.25 48.69 -28.81
N PRO A 661 -1.48 49.91 -28.25
CA PRO A 661 -1.98 50.05 -26.87
C PRO A 661 -3.41 50.71 -26.88
N PRO A 662 -3.91 51.38 -25.80
CA PRO A 662 -3.49 51.49 -24.39
C PRO A 662 -4.64 51.22 -23.37
N ILE A 663 -4.37 51.37 -22.06
CA ILE A 663 -5.10 52.23 -21.07
C ILE A 663 -4.76 51.85 -19.60
N ARG A 664 -4.83 52.85 -18.71
CA ARG A 664 -4.54 52.87 -17.25
C ARG A 664 -5.89 53.07 -16.48
N PRO A 665 -6.03 53.12 -15.12
CA PRO A 665 -5.02 53.07 -14.04
C PRO A 665 -5.44 52.35 -12.72
N GLN A 666 -4.66 52.56 -11.64
CA GLN A 666 -4.96 52.43 -10.19
C GLN A 666 -4.95 51.02 -9.54
N GLY A 667 -4.60 50.94 -8.23
CA GLY A 667 -4.88 49.75 -7.41
C GLY A 667 -3.92 49.34 -6.27
N ILE A 668 -3.59 50.24 -5.33
CA ILE A 668 -3.19 49.99 -3.92
C ILE A 668 -2.65 48.58 -3.52
N SER A 669 -1.33 48.55 -3.33
CA SER A 669 -0.52 47.94 -2.25
C SER A 669 -1.14 47.01 -1.17
N ARG A 670 -0.32 46.04 -0.75
CA ARG A 670 -0.01 45.80 0.68
C ARG A 670 1.32 45.03 0.85
N THR A 671 2.14 45.45 1.81
CA THR A 671 3.45 44.84 2.13
C THR A 671 3.52 44.41 3.59
N SER A 672 4.25 43.32 3.88
CA SER A 672 4.34 42.74 5.23
C SER A 672 5.76 42.83 5.82
N LEU A 673 5.82 43.65 6.88
CA LEU A 673 6.84 43.80 7.91
C LEU A 673 7.68 42.55 8.27
N LYS A 674 8.71 42.22 7.49
CA LYS A 674 9.84 41.38 7.97
C LYS A 674 11.23 41.90 7.56
N GLN A 675 11.33 42.70 6.48
CA GLN A 675 12.61 43.15 5.92
C GLN A 675 13.20 44.43 6.55
N LYS A 676 12.81 44.79 7.77
CA LYS A 676 13.17 46.08 8.42
C LYS A 676 14.02 45.96 9.68
N GLN A 677 14.42 44.75 10.08
CA GLN A 677 15.06 44.50 11.38
C GLN A 677 16.58 44.19 11.25
N ASP A 678 16.99 43.46 10.21
CA ASP A 678 18.37 42.96 10.07
C ASP A 678 19.37 43.93 9.42
N ARG A 679 19.21 45.26 9.60
CA ARG A 679 20.08 46.26 8.93
C ARG A 679 20.57 47.41 9.82
N GLN A 680 20.71 47.19 11.13
CA GLN A 680 21.31 48.15 12.08
C GLN A 680 22.27 47.53 13.11
N LEU A 681 23.07 46.53 12.73
CA LEU A 681 24.23 46.08 13.50
C LEU A 681 25.45 45.92 12.59
N PHE A 682 26.34 46.93 12.60
CA PHE A 682 27.81 46.86 12.42
C PHE A 682 28.43 48.23 12.04
N THR A 683 28.22 49.27 12.87
CA THR A 683 29.12 50.44 12.93
C THR A 683 29.05 51.12 14.30
N ARG A 684 30.17 51.16 15.04
CA ARG A 684 30.55 52.38 15.79
C ARG A 684 32.05 52.47 16.01
N LYS A 685 32.57 53.68 15.84
CA LYS A 685 33.97 54.08 16.07
C LYS A 685 34.04 54.92 17.35
N LYS A 686 35.09 54.68 18.14
CA LYS A 686 35.72 55.50 19.19
C LYS A 686 35.01 56.82 19.61
N SER A 687 34.71 56.95 20.90
CA SER A 687 34.43 58.22 21.59
C SER A 687 35.23 58.29 22.91
N GLY A 688 35.28 59.45 23.57
CA GLY A 688 35.92 59.59 24.88
C GLY A 688 35.47 60.85 25.62
N HIS A 689 35.53 60.78 26.96
CA HIS A 689 35.11 61.81 27.94
C HIS A 689 33.58 62.10 27.95
N GLU A 690 32.92 62.40 29.07
CA GLU A 690 33.37 62.69 30.45
C GLU A 690 32.68 61.78 31.51
N THR A 691 33.14 61.86 32.77
CA THR A 691 32.61 61.21 34.00
C THR A 691 31.82 62.23 34.87
N PRO A 692 31.30 61.98 36.11
CA PRO A 692 31.31 60.80 37.02
C PRO A 692 29.88 60.52 37.63
N PRO A 693 29.64 59.88 38.82
CA PRO A 693 30.48 59.03 39.68
C PRO A 693 29.91 57.63 40.07
N THR A 694 30.81 56.85 40.69
CA THR A 694 30.77 55.63 41.56
C THR A 694 29.61 55.53 42.58
N PRO A 695 29.37 54.39 43.33
CA PRO A 695 30.39 53.40 43.79
C PRO A 695 29.98 51.90 44.04
N LYS A 696 30.96 51.12 44.55
CA LYS A 696 30.86 49.79 45.25
C LYS A 696 30.58 48.55 44.37
N THR A 697 31.05 47.32 44.64
CA THR A 697 31.99 46.72 45.64
C THR A 697 32.58 45.42 45.05
N ASP A 698 33.70 44.79 45.43
CA ASP A 698 35.03 45.14 46.03
C ASP A 698 35.89 43.82 46.03
N ASP A 699 37.24 43.89 46.06
CA ASP A 699 38.27 42.86 46.43
C ASP A 699 38.35 41.47 45.70
N GLU A 700 39.48 40.72 45.58
CA GLU A 700 40.92 40.96 45.87
C GLU A 700 41.87 40.08 44.98
N ASP A 701 43.18 40.30 45.15
CA ASP A 701 44.41 39.60 44.71
C ASP A 701 44.50 38.05 44.93
N THR A 702 45.53 37.25 44.55
CA THR A 702 46.97 37.47 44.22
C THR A 702 47.67 36.29 43.44
N VAL A 703 48.91 36.53 42.99
CA VAL A 703 50.08 35.58 42.89
C VAL A 703 50.27 34.61 41.68
N GLN A 704 51.55 34.39 41.34
CA GLN A 704 52.11 33.61 40.21
C GLN A 704 52.97 32.37 40.69
N PRO A 705 54.16 31.99 40.13
CA PRO A 705 54.29 30.85 39.19
C PRO A 705 55.42 29.83 39.50
N SER A 706 55.53 28.73 38.72
CA SER A 706 56.81 28.05 38.33
C SER A 706 56.52 26.99 37.24
N SER A 707 57.22 26.90 36.08
CA SER A 707 58.63 26.61 35.77
C SER A 707 58.90 25.08 35.59
N ALA A 708 59.73 24.58 34.64
CA ALA A 708 60.53 25.25 33.60
C ALA A 708 60.94 24.32 32.42
N THR A 709 61.62 24.92 31.42
CA THR A 709 62.45 24.30 30.34
C THR A 709 61.70 23.46 29.29
N THR A 710 62.16 23.29 28.03
CA THR A 710 63.37 23.73 27.26
C THR A 710 62.96 23.91 25.76
N ARG A 711 63.71 24.46 24.78
CA ARG A 711 65.12 24.90 24.65
C ARG A 711 65.23 26.07 23.62
N SER A 712 66.38 26.20 22.95
CA SER A 712 66.71 27.16 21.86
C SER A 712 66.18 26.68 20.48
N TRP A 713 66.10 27.49 19.42
CA TRP A 713 66.96 28.60 18.95
C TRP A 713 66.13 29.71 18.24
N LEU A 714 66.66 30.85 17.76
CA LEU A 714 68.05 31.31 17.62
C LEU A 714 68.26 32.74 18.20
N ARG A 715 68.62 33.75 17.37
CA ARG A 715 68.94 35.13 17.78
C ARG A 715 68.71 36.16 16.66
N LEU A 716 68.35 37.38 17.06
CA LEU A 716 68.60 38.63 16.33
C LEU A 716 69.79 39.36 16.95
N ALA A 717 70.42 40.27 16.21
CA ALA A 717 71.45 41.19 16.71
C ALA A 717 71.18 42.61 16.19
N THR A 718 71.31 43.61 17.06
CA THR A 718 71.03 45.02 16.79
C THR A 718 72.28 45.81 16.41
N ARG A 719 72.08 46.99 15.79
CA ARG A 719 73.03 48.09 15.85
C ARG A 719 72.33 49.44 15.71
N ASP A 720 72.73 50.40 16.53
CA ASP A 720 72.15 51.75 16.62
C ASP A 720 72.74 52.74 15.61
N GLY A 721 72.02 53.86 15.37
CA GLY A 721 72.69 55.14 15.10
C GLY A 721 72.05 56.09 14.07
N THR A 722 71.51 57.21 14.55
CA THR A 722 71.32 58.51 13.87
C THR A 722 70.33 58.64 12.70
N ASN A 723 69.76 59.84 12.57
CA ASN A 723 68.65 60.18 11.67
C ASN A 723 69.09 60.49 10.23
N PRO A 724 68.26 60.22 9.21
CA PRO A 724 68.19 60.98 7.97
C PRO A 724 67.17 62.14 8.07
N PRO A 725 67.29 63.21 7.25
CA PRO A 725 66.37 64.36 7.23
C PRO A 725 65.16 64.14 6.27
N GLN A 726 64.32 65.17 6.15
CA GLN A 726 63.18 65.20 5.23
C GLN A 726 63.62 65.38 3.76
N GLY A 727 62.89 64.71 2.86
CA GLY A 727 62.78 65.07 1.44
C GLY A 727 63.73 64.36 0.48
N LEU A 728 63.17 63.57 -0.42
CA LEU A 728 63.33 63.64 -1.88
C LEU A 728 62.25 62.78 -2.56
N GLU A 729 62.07 62.97 -3.86
CA GLU A 729 60.91 62.60 -4.68
C GLU A 729 60.38 61.16 -4.56
N ASP A 730 59.04 61.03 -4.48
CA ASP A 730 58.32 59.80 -4.83
C ASP A 730 58.35 59.65 -6.37
N ASP A 731 59.20 58.75 -6.88
CA ASP A 731 59.27 58.39 -8.29
C ASP A 731 58.02 57.55 -8.66
N PRO A 732 57.13 57.98 -9.57
CA PRO A 732 55.84 57.32 -9.80
C PRO A 732 55.94 56.03 -10.64
N ASP A 733 57.07 55.82 -11.32
CA ASP A 733 57.27 54.74 -12.30
C ASP A 733 57.72 53.41 -11.65
N ASN A 734 56.95 52.91 -10.68
CA ASN A 734 57.04 51.52 -10.23
C ASN A 734 55.71 50.96 -9.68
N LEU A 735 54.61 51.26 -10.39
CA LEU A 735 53.41 50.43 -10.31
C LEU A 735 53.75 49.02 -10.85
N PRO A 736 53.39 47.93 -10.15
CA PRO A 736 53.44 46.61 -10.77
C PRO A 736 52.47 46.56 -11.96
N PRO A 737 52.81 45.85 -13.05
CA PRO A 737 51.95 45.82 -14.23
C PRO A 737 50.57 45.24 -13.90
N ASP A 738 49.52 45.83 -14.47
CA ASP A 738 48.17 45.27 -14.40
C ASP A 738 48.18 43.84 -14.96
N ALA A 739 47.92 42.87 -14.10
CA ALA A 739 48.08 41.45 -14.39
C ALA A 739 46.92 40.90 -15.25
N THR A 740 46.82 41.35 -16.50
CA THR A 740 45.97 40.78 -17.56
C THR A 740 46.51 39.41 -18.01
N ALA A 741 46.48 38.45 -17.08
CA ALA A 741 47.07 37.13 -17.26
C ALA A 741 46.30 36.30 -18.30
N ASP A 742 46.84 36.21 -19.51
CA ASP A 742 46.30 35.32 -20.55
C ASP A 742 46.39 33.84 -20.13
N LEU A 743 45.26 33.15 -20.24
CA LEU A 743 45.13 31.73 -19.97
C LEU A 743 45.97 30.88 -20.94
N ASP A 744 46.06 31.27 -22.20
CA ASP A 744 46.80 30.50 -23.20
C ASP A 744 48.31 30.64 -22.96
N HIS A 745 48.81 31.83 -22.61
CA HIS A 745 50.17 32.03 -22.09
C HIS A 745 50.44 31.14 -20.85
N LEU A 746 49.63 31.25 -19.79
CA LEU A 746 49.81 30.47 -18.55
C LEU A 746 49.87 28.96 -18.79
N VAL A 747 48.98 28.41 -19.63
CA VAL A 747 48.93 26.98 -19.95
C VAL A 747 50.11 26.54 -20.83
N ASN A 748 50.57 27.40 -21.73
CA ASN A 748 51.74 27.10 -22.57
C ASN A 748 53.06 27.19 -21.78
N SER A 749 53.21 28.17 -20.88
CA SER A 749 54.34 28.25 -19.93
C SER A 749 54.40 27.03 -19.01
N PHE A 750 53.26 26.50 -18.57
CA PHE A 750 53.24 25.26 -17.79
C PHE A 750 53.71 24.07 -18.62
N ARG A 751 53.22 23.92 -19.85
CA ARG A 751 53.60 22.82 -20.77
C ARG A 751 55.07 22.81 -21.15
N SER A 752 55.72 23.97 -21.27
CA SER A 752 57.16 24.07 -21.54
C SER A 752 58.03 23.96 -20.29
N SER A 753 57.44 24.04 -19.09
CA SER A 753 58.18 24.01 -17.81
C SER A 753 58.88 22.67 -17.53
N HIS A 754 59.99 22.74 -16.79
CA HIS A 754 60.66 21.57 -16.22
C HIS A 754 59.74 20.73 -15.32
N VAL A 755 58.77 21.36 -14.64
CA VAL A 755 57.83 20.66 -13.75
C VAL A 755 56.97 19.68 -14.56
N ALA A 756 56.34 20.15 -15.64
CA ALA A 756 55.55 19.30 -16.53
C ALA A 756 56.39 18.18 -17.18
N GLN A 757 57.62 18.48 -17.59
CA GLN A 757 58.55 17.50 -18.16
C GLN A 757 58.89 16.40 -17.14
N SER A 758 59.27 16.76 -15.90
CA SER A 758 59.61 15.79 -14.85
C SER A 758 58.45 14.85 -14.49
N ILE A 759 57.20 15.35 -14.50
CA ILE A 759 56.00 14.52 -14.29
C ILE A 759 55.80 13.53 -15.43
N GLN A 760 55.97 13.96 -16.68
CA GLN A 760 55.80 13.07 -17.83
C GLN A 760 56.89 11.99 -17.87
N GLU A 761 58.12 12.33 -17.50
CA GLU A 761 59.21 11.35 -17.33
C GLU A 761 58.92 10.35 -16.21
N GLU A 762 58.40 10.78 -15.06
CA GLU A 762 58.10 9.91 -13.93
C GLU A 762 56.91 8.97 -14.19
N ILE A 763 55.86 9.45 -14.85
CA ILE A 763 54.76 8.61 -15.34
C ILE A 763 55.29 7.59 -16.35
N THR A 764 56.11 8.02 -17.32
CA THR A 764 56.67 7.12 -18.34
C THR A 764 57.58 6.05 -17.71
N ARG A 765 58.42 6.44 -16.74
CA ARG A 765 59.33 5.55 -16.01
C ARG A 765 58.55 4.48 -15.24
N SER A 766 57.57 4.88 -14.44
CA SER A 766 56.81 3.94 -13.60
C SER A 766 55.89 3.02 -14.41
N VAL A 767 55.37 3.46 -15.55
CA VAL A 767 54.68 2.59 -16.52
C VAL A 767 55.67 1.61 -17.18
N HIS A 768 56.90 2.01 -17.47
CA HIS A 768 57.95 1.11 -17.96
C HIS A 768 58.39 0.09 -16.88
N GLU A 769 58.51 0.50 -15.61
CA GLU A 769 58.82 -0.38 -14.49
C GLU A 769 57.73 -1.45 -14.32
N ALA A 770 56.46 -1.04 -14.25
CA ALA A 770 55.32 -1.96 -14.13
C ALA A 770 55.17 -2.92 -15.33
N SER A 771 55.38 -2.44 -16.57
CA SER A 771 55.34 -3.32 -17.74
C SER A 771 56.53 -4.26 -17.83
N SER A 772 57.73 -3.85 -17.37
CA SER A 772 58.90 -4.74 -17.29
C SER A 772 58.76 -5.83 -16.22
N ALA A 773 58.10 -5.53 -15.10
CA ALA A 773 57.81 -6.52 -14.05
C ALA A 773 56.85 -7.61 -14.52
N ASN A 774 55.88 -7.27 -15.38
CA ASN A 774 54.93 -8.22 -15.97
C ASN A 774 55.51 -8.97 -17.20
N GLY A 775 56.52 -8.44 -17.87
CA GLY A 775 56.99 -8.92 -19.18
C GLY A 775 57.90 -10.15 -19.19
N ASN A 776 58.19 -10.77 -18.05
CA ASN A 776 59.34 -11.68 -17.90
C ASN A 776 58.98 -13.13 -17.50
N VAL A 777 57.83 -13.65 -17.96
CA VAL A 777 57.34 -15.01 -17.63
C VAL A 777 56.93 -15.80 -18.89
N GLU A 778 57.93 -16.26 -19.66
CA GLU A 778 57.73 -17.38 -20.59
C GLU A 778 57.91 -18.72 -19.84
N GLY A 779 56.87 -19.14 -19.12
CA GLY A 779 56.88 -20.42 -18.38
C GLY A 779 55.53 -20.76 -17.75
N GLN A 780 55.14 -22.04 -17.80
CA GLN A 780 53.87 -22.51 -17.25
C GLN A 780 53.93 -22.69 -15.71
N SER A 781 53.89 -21.57 -14.99
CA SER A 781 53.74 -21.57 -13.52
C SER A 781 53.03 -20.30 -13.04
N GLU A 782 51.85 -20.50 -12.45
CA GLU A 782 51.08 -19.59 -11.58
C GLU A 782 51.14 -18.06 -11.82
N ILE A 783 50.00 -17.50 -12.26
CA ILE A 783 49.77 -16.04 -12.32
C ILE A 783 49.67 -15.50 -10.88
N GLN A 784 50.82 -15.22 -10.27
CA GLN A 784 50.92 -14.72 -8.89
C GLN A 784 52.05 -13.66 -8.74
N ALA A 785 52.30 -12.89 -9.79
CA ALA A 785 53.30 -11.82 -9.82
C ALA A 785 52.72 -10.49 -9.35
N VAL A 786 53.23 -9.98 -8.22
CA VAL A 786 53.15 -8.59 -7.70
C VAL A 786 51.75 -8.01 -7.42
N THR A 787 50.81 -8.01 -8.38
CA THR A 787 49.39 -7.76 -8.09
C THR A 787 48.76 -9.00 -7.46
N GLY A 788 48.97 -9.15 -6.15
CA GLY A 788 48.28 -10.14 -5.33
C GLY A 788 46.77 -9.98 -5.50
N SER A 789 46.17 -10.87 -6.31
CA SER A 789 44.82 -10.72 -6.85
C SER A 789 43.84 -10.22 -5.78
N ILE A 790 43.26 -9.04 -6.03
CA ILE A 790 42.27 -8.41 -5.14
C ILE A 790 40.96 -9.20 -5.30
N LYS A 791 40.94 -10.41 -4.72
CA LYS A 791 39.85 -11.39 -4.81
C LYS A 791 38.57 -10.72 -4.32
N GLY A 792 37.75 -10.30 -5.28
CA GLY A 792 36.56 -9.49 -5.04
C GLY A 792 35.68 -10.14 -3.97
N PHE A 793 35.71 -9.56 -2.77
CA PHE A 793 35.13 -10.20 -1.59
C PHE A 793 33.65 -10.53 -1.83
N ARG A 794 33.24 -11.72 -1.36
CA ARG A 794 31.87 -12.19 -1.51
C ARG A 794 30.90 -11.18 -0.90
N ARG A 795 30.15 -10.49 -1.76
CA ARG A 795 29.14 -9.52 -1.35
C ARG A 795 28.03 -10.20 -0.55
N ILE A 796 27.47 -9.46 0.40
CA ILE A 796 26.40 -9.93 1.28
C ILE A 796 25.14 -10.26 0.47
N SER A 797 24.51 -11.40 0.76
CA SER A 797 23.29 -11.87 0.07
C SER A 797 22.09 -10.96 0.33
N TRP A 798 21.15 -10.88 -0.62
CA TRP A 798 19.98 -9.99 -0.53
C TRP A 798 19.16 -10.15 0.77
N PRO A 799 18.91 -11.35 1.32
CA PRO A 799 18.20 -11.48 2.60
C PRO A 799 18.94 -10.86 3.78
N ARG A 800 20.29 -10.92 3.80
CA ARG A 800 21.11 -10.24 4.82
C ARG A 800 21.11 -8.72 4.60
N GLN A 801 21.18 -8.23 3.35
CA GLN A 801 21.04 -6.79 3.05
C GLN A 801 19.68 -6.26 3.53
N PHE A 802 18.59 -6.95 3.17
CA PHE A 802 17.23 -6.65 3.65
C PHE A 802 17.17 -6.61 5.18
N LEU A 803 17.68 -7.63 5.88
CA LEU A 803 17.66 -7.66 7.35
C LEU A 803 18.42 -6.48 7.99
N ILE A 804 19.56 -6.08 7.43
CA ILE A 804 20.34 -4.90 7.90
C ILE A 804 19.55 -3.62 7.67
N LEU A 805 18.99 -3.43 6.48
CA LEU A 805 18.21 -2.26 6.10
C LEU A 805 16.88 -2.18 6.90
N SER A 806 16.18 -3.29 7.10
CA SER A 806 15.02 -3.40 7.98
C SER A 806 15.35 -2.98 9.41
N ARG A 807 16.48 -3.44 9.97
CA ARG A 807 16.94 -3.03 11.30
C ARG A 807 17.29 -1.54 11.37
N ARG A 808 17.76 -0.94 10.26
CA ARG A 808 17.98 0.51 10.12
C ARG A 808 16.66 1.28 10.10
N THR A 809 15.73 0.91 9.22
CA THR A 809 14.42 1.56 9.08
C THR A 809 13.59 1.47 10.36
N TRP A 810 13.56 0.31 11.03
CA TRP A 810 12.88 0.12 12.32
C TRP A 810 13.46 1.01 13.41
N ARG A 811 14.79 1.14 13.50
CA ARG A 811 15.45 2.06 14.44
C ARG A 811 15.11 3.53 14.14
N ASN A 812 15.09 3.91 12.86
CA ASN A 812 14.71 5.26 12.44
C ASN A 812 13.26 5.58 12.88
N LEU A 813 12.31 4.71 12.54
CA LEU A 813 10.90 4.86 12.89
C LEU A 813 10.67 4.91 14.41
N HIS A 814 11.24 3.97 15.16
CA HIS A 814 11.08 3.89 16.61
C HIS A 814 11.72 5.09 17.35
N ARG A 815 12.72 5.75 16.76
CA ARG A 815 13.30 7.00 17.30
C ARG A 815 12.58 8.27 16.85
N ASN A 816 11.73 8.18 15.84
CA ASN A 816 10.80 9.23 15.41
C ASN A 816 9.35 8.89 15.79
N PRO A 817 9.02 8.68 17.09
CA PRO A 817 7.68 8.24 17.50
C PRO A 817 6.58 9.26 17.16
N MET A 818 6.91 10.53 16.92
CA MET A 818 5.94 11.59 16.63
C MET A 818 5.07 11.31 15.39
N LEU A 819 5.63 10.71 14.32
CA LEU A 819 4.85 10.38 13.12
C LEU A 819 3.86 9.24 13.41
N MET A 820 4.36 8.15 14.02
CA MET A 820 3.55 6.98 14.37
C MET A 820 2.47 7.31 15.41
N LEU A 821 2.81 8.10 16.44
CA LEU A 821 1.89 8.56 17.46
C LEU A 821 0.79 9.45 16.88
N THR A 822 1.14 10.36 15.96
CA THR A 822 0.15 11.19 15.26
C THR A 822 -0.85 10.32 14.49
N HIS A 823 -0.39 9.31 13.73
CA HIS A 823 -1.28 8.41 12.98
C HIS A 823 -2.20 7.56 13.86
N TYR A 824 -1.74 7.11 15.04
CA TYR A 824 -2.61 6.38 15.98
C TYR A 824 -3.59 7.31 16.70
N ALA A 825 -3.14 8.50 17.09
CA ALA A 825 -3.99 9.48 17.76
C ALA A 825 -5.10 10.02 16.85
N THR A 826 -4.80 10.31 15.57
CA THR A 826 -5.81 10.74 14.61
C THR A 826 -6.79 9.61 14.28
N ALA A 827 -6.32 8.36 14.12
CA ALA A 827 -7.21 7.22 13.90
C ALA A 827 -8.18 7.01 15.06
N ILE A 828 -7.73 7.07 16.32
CA ILE A 828 -8.60 6.94 17.50
C ILE A 828 -9.60 8.11 17.59
N LEU A 829 -9.14 9.34 17.40
CA LEU A 829 -10.00 10.53 17.48
C LEU A 829 -11.07 10.53 16.38
N LEU A 830 -10.70 10.17 15.15
CA LEU A 830 -11.63 10.05 14.03
C LEU A 830 -12.57 8.85 14.19
N ALA A 831 -12.12 7.74 14.79
CA ALA A 831 -12.96 6.59 15.08
C ALA A 831 -14.07 6.94 16.08
N VAL A 832 -13.71 7.57 17.20
CA VAL A 832 -14.68 8.03 18.21
C VAL A 832 -15.60 9.10 17.63
N LEU A 833 -15.09 10.05 16.83
CA LEU A 833 -15.93 11.05 16.15
C LEU A 833 -16.94 10.40 15.20
N SER A 834 -16.51 9.44 14.37
CA SER A 834 -17.40 8.74 13.43
C SER A 834 -18.44 7.89 14.17
N GLY A 835 -18.03 7.17 15.22
CA GLY A 835 -18.91 6.36 16.05
C GLY A 835 -19.91 7.17 16.89
N LEU A 836 -19.62 8.44 17.17
CA LEU A 836 -20.56 9.38 17.82
C LEU A 836 -21.51 10.05 16.83
N LEU A 837 -21.07 10.31 15.59
CA LEU A 837 -21.90 10.90 14.54
C LEU A 837 -22.93 9.91 13.98
N PHE A 838 -22.56 8.64 13.86
CA PHE A 838 -23.40 7.57 13.34
C PHE A 838 -23.75 6.54 14.44
N TYR A 839 -24.00 7.01 15.67
CA TYR A 839 -24.24 6.14 16.83
C TYR A 839 -25.53 5.32 16.67
N ALA A 840 -25.43 4.00 16.87
CA ALA A 840 -26.57 3.07 16.91
C ALA A 840 -27.61 3.25 15.77
N MET A 841 -27.17 3.09 14.52
CA MET A 841 -28.03 3.24 13.33
C MET A 841 -29.20 2.25 13.33
N THR A 842 -30.40 2.72 12.98
CA THR A 842 -31.63 1.93 12.89
C THR A 842 -31.74 1.15 11.57
N ASP A 843 -32.67 0.18 11.49
CA ASP A 843 -32.92 -0.64 10.29
C ASP A 843 -34.05 -0.08 9.41
N ASP A 844 -34.12 1.24 9.31
CA ASP A 844 -35.07 2.00 8.48
C ASP A 844 -34.38 2.66 7.28
N ILE A 845 -35.14 3.38 6.44
CA ILE A 845 -34.58 4.11 5.28
C ILE A 845 -33.58 5.20 5.72
N GLY A 846 -33.78 5.86 6.86
CA GLY A 846 -32.84 6.81 7.45
C GLY A 846 -31.52 6.14 7.82
N GLY A 847 -31.57 5.07 8.62
CA GLY A 847 -30.39 4.29 9.00
C GLY A 847 -29.69 3.58 7.83
N PHE A 848 -30.33 3.39 6.68
CA PHE A 848 -29.65 3.03 5.43
C PHE A 848 -28.87 4.20 4.82
N GLN A 849 -29.44 5.41 4.79
CA GLN A 849 -28.71 6.62 4.36
C GLN A 849 -27.51 6.91 5.27
N ASP A 850 -27.63 6.67 6.57
CA ASP A 850 -26.52 6.82 7.51
C ASP A 850 -25.41 5.78 7.28
N ARG A 851 -25.75 4.53 6.91
CA ARG A 851 -24.76 3.51 6.48
C ARG A 851 -24.01 3.92 5.21
N LEU A 852 -24.71 4.48 4.20
CA LEU A 852 -24.08 5.07 3.00
C LEU A 852 -23.09 6.18 3.40
N GLY A 853 -23.54 7.12 4.24
CA GLY A 853 -22.73 8.24 4.73
C GLY A 853 -21.49 7.79 5.51
N LEU A 854 -21.67 6.82 6.41
CA LEU A 854 -20.60 6.25 7.23
C LEU A 854 -19.49 5.65 6.36
N PHE A 855 -19.81 4.71 5.46
CA PHE A 855 -18.78 4.04 4.65
C PHE A 855 -18.06 5.02 3.71
N PHE A 856 -18.77 5.98 3.12
CA PHE A 856 -18.17 7.02 2.30
C PHE A 856 -17.19 7.90 3.12
N PHE A 857 -17.58 8.30 4.34
CA PHE A 857 -16.77 9.11 5.23
C PHE A 857 -15.52 8.36 5.74
N LEU A 858 -15.66 7.08 6.12
CA LEU A 858 -14.53 6.22 6.54
C LEU A 858 -13.46 6.11 5.44
N LEU A 859 -13.89 5.83 4.20
CA LEU A 859 -12.98 5.74 3.05
C LEU A 859 -12.34 7.10 2.74
N ALA A 860 -13.11 8.21 2.81
CA ALA A 860 -12.58 9.55 2.57
C ALA A 860 -11.46 9.92 3.57
N LEU A 861 -11.70 9.67 4.86
CA LEU A 861 -10.72 9.92 5.92
C LEU A 861 -9.42 9.14 5.71
N PHE A 862 -9.51 7.82 5.44
CA PHE A 862 -8.32 7.02 5.17
C PHE A 862 -7.63 7.42 3.86
N GLY A 863 -8.39 7.68 2.80
CA GLY A 863 -7.87 8.08 1.50
C GLY A 863 -6.96 9.31 1.59
N PHE A 864 -7.43 10.40 2.21
CA PHE A 864 -6.61 11.60 2.37
C PHE A 864 -5.51 11.47 3.44
N SER A 865 -5.70 10.64 4.48
CA SER A 865 -4.64 10.33 5.46
C SER A 865 -3.41 9.67 4.82
N ASN A 866 -3.58 8.97 3.70
CA ASN A 866 -2.50 8.33 2.94
C ASN A 866 -1.61 9.28 2.11
N LEU A 867 -1.96 10.57 1.97
CA LEU A 867 -1.05 11.56 1.39
C LEU A 867 0.28 11.65 2.15
N THR A 868 0.29 11.30 3.45
CA THR A 868 1.52 11.16 4.25
C THR A 868 2.52 10.13 3.70
N ALA A 869 2.11 9.18 2.85
CA ALA A 869 3.02 8.24 2.18
C ALA A 869 3.92 8.91 1.12
N LEU A 870 3.55 10.09 0.61
CA LEU A 870 4.33 10.84 -0.39
C LEU A 870 5.72 11.24 0.12
N THR A 871 5.84 11.60 1.39
CA THR A 871 7.09 12.12 1.98
C THR A 871 8.02 11.03 2.51
N VAL A 872 7.52 9.80 2.65
CA VAL A 872 8.25 8.62 3.16
C VAL A 872 9.51 8.32 2.34
N PHE A 873 9.46 8.55 1.03
CA PHE A 873 10.62 8.40 0.14
C PHE A 873 11.39 9.70 -0.08
N SER A 874 10.73 10.86 -0.15
CA SER A 874 11.40 12.13 -0.50
C SER A 874 12.51 12.51 0.49
N ALA A 875 12.29 12.28 1.78
CA ALA A 875 13.26 12.59 2.85
C ALA A 875 14.53 11.72 2.81
N GLU A 876 14.45 10.47 2.36
CA GLU A 876 15.60 9.55 2.28
C GLU A 876 16.17 9.40 0.85
N ARG A 877 15.54 10.04 -0.15
CA ARG A 877 15.89 9.97 -1.58
C ARG A 877 17.38 10.21 -1.86
N LEU A 878 17.94 11.26 -1.25
CA LEU A 878 19.32 11.67 -1.50
C LEU A 878 20.34 10.67 -0.91
N ILE A 879 20.04 10.11 0.26
CA ILE A 879 20.81 9.04 0.91
C ILE A 879 20.76 7.77 0.03
N PHE A 880 19.56 7.36 -0.39
CA PHE A 880 19.37 6.20 -1.28
C PHE A 880 20.17 6.32 -2.60
N VAL A 881 20.16 7.49 -3.23
CA VAL A 881 20.91 7.73 -4.48
C VAL A 881 22.41 7.62 -4.25
N ARG A 882 22.96 8.23 -3.19
CA ARG A 882 24.38 8.10 -2.81
C ARG A 882 24.78 6.66 -2.49
N GLU A 883 24.02 5.98 -1.65
CA GLU A 883 24.30 4.59 -1.25
C GLU A 883 24.19 3.62 -2.45
N ARG A 884 23.29 3.89 -3.41
CA ARG A 884 23.19 3.16 -4.68
C ARG A 884 24.38 3.43 -5.60
N ALA A 885 24.85 4.68 -5.69
CA ALA A 885 26.01 5.06 -6.50
C ALA A 885 27.31 4.40 -5.99
N ASN A 886 27.54 4.42 -4.66
CA ASN A 886 28.66 3.73 -4.01
C ASN A 886 28.43 2.21 -3.84
N GLY A 887 27.29 1.67 -4.31
CA GLY A 887 27.04 0.23 -4.41
C GLY A 887 26.78 -0.51 -3.10
N TYR A 888 26.28 0.17 -2.05
CA TYR A 888 26.09 -0.39 -0.70
C TYR A 888 25.07 -1.56 -0.67
N TYR A 889 24.04 -1.55 -1.52
CA TYR A 889 22.99 -2.58 -1.56
C TYR A 889 22.24 -2.63 -2.89
N SER A 890 21.46 -3.70 -3.09
CA SER A 890 20.53 -3.84 -4.22
C SER A 890 19.26 -2.99 -4.00
N PRO A 891 18.78 -2.20 -4.99
CA PRO A 891 17.60 -1.34 -4.84
C PRO A 891 16.35 -2.05 -4.30
N ILE A 892 16.13 -3.30 -4.70
CA ILE A 892 14.98 -4.10 -4.25
C ILE A 892 15.01 -4.38 -2.74
N THR A 893 16.19 -4.53 -2.14
CA THR A 893 16.34 -4.80 -0.70
C THR A 893 16.05 -3.58 0.15
N TYR A 894 16.40 -2.38 -0.35
CA TYR A 894 15.98 -1.11 0.24
C TYR A 894 14.48 -0.88 0.08
N PHE A 895 13.93 -1.05 -1.14
CA PHE A 895 12.51 -0.84 -1.40
C PHE A 895 11.64 -1.75 -0.52
N ALA A 896 11.93 -3.06 -0.48
CA ALA A 896 11.21 -4.00 0.38
C ALA A 896 11.35 -3.64 1.87
N ALA A 897 12.57 -3.29 2.33
CA ALA A 897 12.78 -2.91 3.73
C ALA A 897 12.10 -1.58 4.10
N LYS A 898 11.88 -0.67 3.15
CA LYS A 898 11.15 0.58 3.36
C LYS A 898 9.64 0.33 3.36
N VAL A 899 9.10 -0.36 2.36
CA VAL A 899 7.66 -0.65 2.23
C VAL A 899 7.15 -1.46 3.42
N VAL A 900 7.81 -2.56 3.81
CA VAL A 900 7.35 -3.41 4.92
C VAL A 900 7.27 -2.65 6.25
N PHE A 901 8.26 -1.80 6.52
CA PHE A 901 8.36 -1.06 7.79
C PHE A 901 7.62 0.29 7.79
N ASP A 902 7.12 0.76 6.65
CA ASP A 902 6.13 1.85 6.57
C ASP A 902 4.70 1.30 6.66
N VAL A 903 4.38 0.29 5.83
CA VAL A 903 3.04 -0.30 5.71
C VAL A 903 2.55 -0.91 7.01
N ILE A 904 3.34 -1.77 7.68
CA ILE A 904 2.85 -2.47 8.87
C ILE A 904 2.52 -1.49 10.01
N PRO A 905 3.39 -0.52 10.40
CA PRO A 905 3.05 0.41 11.47
C PRO A 905 2.07 1.50 11.04
N LEU A 906 2.25 2.11 9.86
CA LEU A 906 1.51 3.34 9.50
C LEU A 906 0.27 3.10 8.63
N ARG A 907 0.10 1.90 8.03
CA ARG A 907 -1.02 1.61 7.10
C ARG A 907 -1.89 0.41 7.50
N LEU A 908 -1.34 -0.59 8.18
CA LEU A 908 -2.12 -1.75 8.65
C LEU A 908 -2.80 -1.49 10.00
N ILE A 909 -2.07 -0.92 10.96
CA ILE A 909 -2.59 -0.72 12.33
C ILE A 909 -3.69 0.35 12.44
N PRO A 910 -3.62 1.54 11.79
CA PRO A 910 -4.65 2.56 11.97
C PRO A 910 -6.06 2.17 11.50
N PRO A 911 -6.26 1.52 10.34
CA PRO A 911 -7.57 0.96 9.95
C PRO A 911 -8.09 -0.10 10.92
N ILE A 912 -7.21 -0.92 11.50
CA ILE A 912 -7.61 -1.94 12.47
C ILE A 912 -8.12 -1.30 13.77
N ILE A 913 -7.40 -0.29 14.30
CA ILE A 913 -7.84 0.45 15.50
C ILE A 913 -9.18 1.15 15.24
N MET A 914 -9.33 1.82 14.09
CA MET A 914 -10.57 2.52 13.76
C MET A 914 -11.74 1.55 13.54
N GLY A 915 -11.53 0.44 12.83
CA GLY A 915 -12.56 -0.56 12.56
C GLY A 915 -13.09 -1.23 13.83
N ILE A 916 -12.22 -1.58 14.78
CA ILE A 916 -12.62 -2.18 16.07
C ILE A 916 -13.44 -1.19 16.93
N ILE A 917 -13.22 0.12 16.80
CA ILE A 917 -13.96 1.14 17.55
C ILE A 917 -15.30 1.48 16.85
N VAL A 918 -15.28 1.78 15.55
CA VAL A 918 -16.46 2.25 14.80
C VAL A 918 -17.53 1.16 14.65
N TYR A 919 -17.13 -0.07 14.31
CA TYR A 919 -18.09 -1.13 13.96
C TYR A 919 -19.12 -1.42 15.07
N PRO A 920 -18.72 -1.62 16.35
CA PRO A 920 -19.69 -1.77 17.43
C PRO A 920 -20.39 -0.47 17.84
N MET A 921 -19.73 0.70 17.76
CA MET A 921 -20.36 1.98 18.14
C MET A 921 -21.52 2.38 17.21
N THR A 922 -21.43 2.02 15.92
CA THR A 922 -22.41 2.42 14.91
C THR A 922 -23.56 1.42 14.73
N GLY A 923 -23.50 0.25 15.36
CA GLY A 923 -24.57 -0.76 15.29
C GLY A 923 -24.59 -1.61 14.01
N LEU A 924 -23.44 -1.78 13.33
CA LEU A 924 -23.34 -2.65 12.15
C LEU A 924 -23.55 -4.14 12.50
N THR A 925 -23.90 -4.96 11.51
CA THR A 925 -24.31 -6.36 11.70
C THR A 925 -23.37 -7.16 12.62
N PRO A 926 -23.83 -7.72 13.77
CA PRO A 926 -22.92 -8.31 14.78
C PRO A 926 -22.37 -9.71 14.44
N LYS A 927 -22.17 -10.02 13.15
CA LYS A 927 -21.67 -11.31 12.67
C LYS A 927 -20.16 -11.22 12.46
N TRP A 928 -19.40 -12.15 13.05
CA TRP A 928 -17.93 -12.17 12.93
C TRP A 928 -17.44 -12.21 11.47
N SER A 929 -18.18 -12.85 10.57
CA SER A 929 -17.86 -12.88 9.13
C SER A 929 -17.96 -11.51 8.46
N THR A 930 -19.03 -10.74 8.69
CA THR A 930 -19.20 -9.40 8.12
C THR A 930 -18.21 -8.41 8.75
N PHE A 931 -17.90 -8.55 10.04
CA PHE A 931 -16.84 -7.78 10.70
C PHE A 931 -15.45 -8.01 10.08
N PHE A 932 -15.02 -9.27 9.87
CA PHE A 932 -13.70 -9.54 9.31
C PHE A 932 -13.58 -9.13 7.84
N VAL A 933 -14.66 -9.19 7.05
CA VAL A 933 -14.68 -8.67 5.67
C VAL A 933 -14.62 -7.13 5.67
N PHE A 934 -15.40 -6.45 6.52
CA PHE A 934 -15.31 -4.99 6.72
C PHE A 934 -13.88 -4.55 7.08
N LEU A 935 -13.24 -5.25 8.03
CA LEU A 935 -11.87 -4.97 8.46
C LEU A 935 -10.85 -5.20 7.31
N LEU A 936 -11.04 -6.25 6.52
CA LEU A 936 -10.21 -6.58 5.36
C LEU A 936 -10.32 -5.50 4.26
N VAL A 937 -11.53 -5.05 3.94
CA VAL A 937 -11.77 -4.00 2.94
C VAL A 937 -11.09 -2.69 3.36
N LEU A 938 -11.27 -2.24 4.61
CA LEU A 938 -10.60 -1.05 5.12
C LEU A 938 -9.07 -1.14 5.05
N VAL A 939 -8.49 -2.31 5.40
CA VAL A 939 -7.04 -2.54 5.31
C VAL A 939 -6.55 -2.55 3.86
N LEU A 940 -7.23 -3.23 2.95
CA LEU A 940 -6.85 -3.30 1.53
C LEU A 940 -6.99 -1.96 0.82
N PHE A 941 -8.06 -1.21 1.08
CA PHE A 941 -8.24 0.15 0.59
C PHE A 941 -7.12 1.07 1.08
N ASN A 942 -6.80 1.05 2.37
CA ASN A 942 -5.75 1.89 2.95
C ASN A 942 -4.35 1.52 2.39
N LEU A 943 -4.10 0.23 2.12
CA LEU A 943 -2.90 -0.26 1.45
C LEU A 943 -2.82 0.23 -0.02
N ALA A 944 -3.91 0.13 -0.78
CA ALA A 944 -3.97 0.55 -2.18
C ALA A 944 -3.79 2.08 -2.33
N ALA A 945 -4.48 2.87 -1.51
CA ALA A 945 -4.31 4.32 -1.43
C ALA A 945 -2.86 4.71 -1.08
N SER A 946 -2.24 4.02 -0.12
CA SER A 946 -0.84 4.22 0.23
C SER A 946 0.13 3.83 -0.89
N ALA A 947 -0.17 2.79 -1.69
CA ALA A 947 0.64 2.37 -2.83
C ALA A 947 0.60 3.41 -3.97
N ILE A 948 -0.58 3.97 -4.26
CA ILE A 948 -0.76 5.07 -5.22
C ILE A 948 0.03 6.31 -4.77
N CYS A 949 -0.15 6.73 -3.51
CA CYS A 949 0.58 7.88 -2.95
C CYS A 949 2.10 7.66 -2.96
N LEU A 950 2.59 6.50 -2.54
CA LEU A 950 4.01 6.15 -2.56
C LEU A 950 4.59 6.14 -4.00
N THR A 951 3.80 5.71 -4.99
CA THR A 951 4.19 5.78 -6.42
C THR A 951 4.39 7.24 -6.86
N ILE A 952 3.43 8.12 -6.56
CA ILE A 952 3.50 9.56 -6.87
C ILE A 952 4.73 10.20 -6.19
N GLY A 953 5.02 9.85 -4.94
CA GLY A 953 6.18 10.34 -4.19
C GLY A 953 7.56 9.90 -4.72
N ILE A 954 7.60 8.84 -5.56
CA ILE A 954 8.81 8.39 -6.27
C ILE A 954 8.95 9.10 -7.62
N LEU A 955 7.83 9.24 -8.35
CA LEU A 955 7.78 9.87 -9.68
C LEU A 955 8.21 11.36 -9.61
N PHE A 956 7.62 12.13 -8.71
CA PHE A 956 7.91 13.56 -8.58
C PHE A 956 9.15 13.81 -7.70
N ARG A 957 9.87 14.90 -7.96
CA ARG A 957 11.05 15.30 -7.18
C ARG A 957 10.70 16.24 -6.03
N ASP A 958 9.73 17.11 -6.27
CA ASP A 958 9.25 18.10 -5.31
C ASP A 958 8.07 17.57 -4.50
N ALA A 959 8.10 17.77 -3.18
CA ALA A 959 7.09 17.23 -2.27
C ALA A 959 5.75 17.99 -2.31
N ALA A 960 5.76 19.30 -2.63
CA ALA A 960 4.54 20.08 -2.76
C ALA A 960 3.80 19.73 -4.07
N VAL A 961 4.54 19.54 -5.17
CA VAL A 961 3.99 19.02 -6.44
C VAL A 961 3.43 17.61 -6.25
N ALA A 962 4.16 16.73 -5.55
CA ALA A 962 3.67 15.39 -5.24
C ALA A 962 2.38 15.42 -4.41
N ASN A 963 2.27 16.32 -3.42
CA ASN A 963 1.08 16.49 -2.59
C ASN A 963 -0.12 17.07 -3.34
N LEU A 964 0.09 18.04 -4.25
CA LEU A 964 -0.96 18.57 -5.11
C LEU A 964 -1.54 17.47 -6.02
N ILE A 965 -0.67 16.69 -6.67
CA ILE A 965 -1.08 15.63 -7.59
C ILE A 965 -1.72 14.46 -6.82
N GLY A 966 -1.17 14.05 -5.68
CA GLY A 966 -1.78 13.04 -4.82
C GLY A 966 -3.18 13.45 -4.34
N SER A 967 -3.35 14.70 -3.89
CA SER A 967 -4.65 15.23 -3.47
C SER A 967 -5.67 15.21 -4.60
N LEU A 968 -5.25 15.59 -5.82
CA LEU A 968 -6.11 15.59 -7.01
C LEU A 968 -6.52 14.16 -7.42
N VAL A 969 -5.61 13.19 -7.37
CA VAL A 969 -5.90 11.78 -7.67
C VAL A 969 -6.88 11.18 -6.66
N MET A 970 -6.70 11.47 -5.36
CA MET A 970 -7.63 10.99 -4.33
C MET A 970 -9.01 11.65 -4.43
N LEU A 971 -9.07 12.95 -4.73
CA LEU A 971 -10.34 13.66 -4.97
C LEU A 971 -11.07 13.15 -6.24
N PHE A 972 -10.33 12.89 -7.32
CA PHE A 972 -10.88 12.30 -8.53
C PHE A 972 -11.47 10.90 -8.26
N SER A 973 -10.73 10.05 -7.54
CA SER A 973 -11.22 8.71 -7.19
C SER A 973 -12.47 8.78 -6.28
N LEU A 974 -12.50 9.69 -5.29
CA LEU A 974 -13.68 9.91 -4.44
C LEU A 974 -14.94 10.31 -5.23
N LEU A 975 -14.80 11.11 -6.29
CA LEU A 975 -15.93 11.51 -7.15
C LEU A 975 -16.59 10.29 -7.82
N PHE A 976 -15.81 9.31 -8.23
CA PHE A 976 -16.28 8.07 -8.86
C PHE A 976 -16.48 6.92 -7.86
N ALA A 977 -16.81 7.20 -6.60
CA ALA A 977 -17.10 6.18 -5.59
C ALA A 977 -18.47 5.48 -5.74
N GLY A 978 -19.38 6.03 -6.56
CA GLY A 978 -20.76 5.54 -6.76
C GLY A 978 -21.84 6.29 -5.97
N LEU A 979 -21.48 7.00 -4.88
CA LEU A 979 -22.44 7.81 -4.11
C LEU A 979 -22.72 9.19 -4.73
N LEU A 980 -21.68 9.91 -5.15
CA LEU A 980 -21.80 11.28 -5.68
C LEU A 980 -22.27 11.33 -7.13
N LEU A 981 -22.05 10.25 -7.87
CA LEU A 981 -22.49 10.03 -9.24
C LEU A 981 -23.01 8.59 -9.29
N ASN A 982 -24.32 8.41 -9.50
CA ASN A 982 -24.90 7.11 -9.83
C ASN A 982 -24.55 6.81 -11.30
N LEU A 983 -23.86 5.68 -11.53
CA LEU A 983 -23.50 5.19 -12.86
C LEU A 983 -24.12 3.82 -13.13
N ASN A 984 -25.46 3.75 -13.21
CA ASN A 984 -26.15 2.56 -13.71
C ASN A 984 -25.56 2.09 -15.05
N HIS A 985 -25.21 0.81 -15.14
CA HIS A 985 -24.48 0.23 -16.28
C HIS A 985 -25.18 0.43 -17.64
N ASP A 986 -26.50 0.49 -17.66
CA ASP A 986 -27.31 0.57 -18.89
C ASP A 986 -27.37 1.98 -19.53
N THR A 987 -27.00 3.05 -18.82
CA THR A 987 -27.26 4.44 -19.25
C THR A 987 -26.02 5.28 -19.50
N VAL A 988 -24.82 4.79 -19.18
CA VAL A 988 -23.58 5.58 -19.15
C VAL A 988 -22.61 5.20 -20.27
N HIS A 989 -21.99 6.19 -20.92
CA HIS A 989 -20.93 5.96 -21.90
C HIS A 989 -19.75 5.16 -21.30
N ALA A 990 -19.30 4.13 -22.01
CA ALA A 990 -18.20 3.23 -21.61
C ALA A 990 -16.88 3.94 -21.22
N ALA A 991 -16.62 5.14 -21.75
CA ALA A 991 -15.47 5.95 -21.34
C ALA A 991 -15.50 6.35 -19.85
N VAL A 992 -16.69 6.57 -19.28
CA VAL A 992 -16.85 6.94 -17.86
C VAL A 992 -16.82 5.71 -16.97
N GLN A 993 -17.36 4.57 -17.43
CA GLN A 993 -17.23 3.27 -16.76
C GLN A 993 -15.74 2.87 -16.58
N LEU A 994 -14.87 3.20 -17.54
CA LEU A 994 -13.42 3.00 -17.41
C LEU A 994 -12.78 3.93 -16.35
N LEU A 995 -13.30 5.14 -16.15
CA LEU A 995 -12.84 6.04 -15.08
C LEU A 995 -13.32 5.58 -13.69
N GLN A 996 -14.52 4.99 -13.63
CA GLN A 996 -15.06 4.33 -12.43
C GLN A 996 -14.22 3.09 -12.05
N MET A 997 -13.87 2.22 -13.00
CA MET A 997 -12.93 1.09 -12.77
C MET A 997 -11.50 1.53 -12.43
N LEU A 998 -11.12 2.80 -12.63
CA LEU A 998 -9.85 3.35 -12.15
C LEU A 998 -9.92 3.77 -10.67
N SER A 999 -11.11 3.80 -10.07
CA SER A 999 -11.32 4.31 -8.71
C SER A 999 -11.19 3.23 -7.63
N ILE A 1000 -10.18 3.36 -6.76
CA ILE A 1000 -10.08 2.52 -5.56
C ILE A 1000 -11.20 2.78 -4.54
N PHE A 1001 -11.85 3.95 -4.60
CA PHE A 1001 -13.00 4.26 -3.74
C PHE A 1001 -14.25 3.49 -4.15
N HIS A 1002 -14.44 3.18 -5.44
CA HIS A 1002 -15.57 2.40 -5.91
C HIS A 1002 -15.54 0.98 -5.33
N TYR A 1003 -14.46 0.23 -5.58
CA TYR A 1003 -14.23 -1.09 -5.01
C TYR A 1003 -14.26 -1.10 -3.48
N GLY A 1004 -13.75 -0.05 -2.83
CA GLY A 1004 -13.82 0.09 -1.37
C GLY A 1004 -15.24 0.32 -0.85
N TYR A 1005 -16.07 1.07 -1.57
CA TYR A 1005 -17.41 1.48 -1.14
C TYR A 1005 -18.45 0.40 -1.41
N GLU A 1006 -18.42 -0.20 -2.60
CA GLU A 1006 -19.31 -1.29 -2.99
C GLU A 1006 -19.09 -2.53 -2.11
N ALA A 1007 -17.83 -2.94 -1.87
CA ALA A 1007 -17.52 -4.05 -0.98
C ALA A 1007 -18.01 -3.83 0.47
N LEU A 1008 -17.97 -2.60 1.00
CA LEU A 1008 -18.51 -2.30 2.33
C LEU A 1008 -20.05 -2.38 2.34
N LEU A 1009 -20.71 -1.84 1.31
CA LEU A 1009 -22.17 -1.85 1.19
C LEU A 1009 -22.75 -3.24 0.96
N VAL A 1010 -22.20 -4.02 0.03
CA VAL A 1010 -22.65 -5.39 -0.25
C VAL A 1010 -22.41 -6.31 0.95
N ASN A 1011 -21.33 -6.10 1.72
CA ASN A 1011 -21.07 -6.86 2.94
C ASN A 1011 -22.11 -6.63 4.06
N GLU A 1012 -22.60 -5.40 4.23
CA GLU A 1012 -23.56 -5.04 5.29
C GLU A 1012 -25.02 -5.16 4.82
N VAL A 1013 -25.38 -4.52 3.71
CA VAL A 1013 -26.79 -4.24 3.34
C VAL A 1013 -27.45 -5.39 2.58
N SER A 1014 -26.70 -6.24 1.88
CA SER A 1014 -27.28 -7.32 1.04
C SER A 1014 -28.16 -8.31 1.83
N LYS A 1015 -28.00 -8.39 3.16
CA LYS A 1015 -28.73 -9.31 4.05
C LYS A 1015 -29.63 -8.60 5.07
N LEU A 1016 -29.85 -7.29 4.92
CA LEU A 1016 -30.80 -6.52 5.72
C LEU A 1016 -32.17 -6.47 5.03
N ARG A 1017 -33.24 -6.45 5.83
CA ARG A 1017 -34.57 -5.99 5.43
C ARG A 1017 -34.79 -4.65 6.10
N LEU A 1018 -35.06 -3.61 5.30
CA LEU A 1018 -35.22 -2.24 5.79
C LEU A 1018 -36.69 -1.92 5.95
N LYS A 1019 -37.07 -1.27 7.06
CA LYS A 1019 -38.46 -0.91 7.35
C LYS A 1019 -38.81 0.46 6.78
N ASP A 1020 -39.79 0.48 5.90
CA ASP A 1020 -40.36 1.67 5.28
C ASP A 1020 -41.75 1.94 5.87
N HIS A 1021 -41.82 2.88 6.81
CA HIS A 1021 -43.07 3.30 7.45
C HIS A 1021 -43.86 4.24 6.53
N ARG A 1022 -44.61 3.68 5.58
CA ARG A 1022 -45.47 4.46 4.66
C ARG A 1022 -46.96 4.14 4.81
N TYR A 1023 -47.77 5.21 4.79
CA TYR A 1023 -49.23 5.17 4.95
C TYR A 1023 -49.75 4.50 6.24
N GLY A 1024 -48.91 4.38 7.29
CA GLY A 1024 -49.25 3.70 8.54
C GLY A 1024 -49.08 2.17 8.48
N LEU A 1025 -48.33 1.68 7.49
CA LEU A 1025 -47.92 0.28 7.36
C LEU A 1025 -46.39 0.19 7.34
N ASP A 1026 -45.86 -0.89 7.93
CA ASP A 1026 -44.44 -1.21 7.95
C ASP A 1026 -44.13 -2.12 6.77
N ILE A 1027 -43.55 -1.56 5.70
CA ILE A 1027 -43.20 -2.32 4.49
C ILE A 1027 -41.73 -2.75 4.62
N GLU A 1028 -41.46 -4.05 4.70
CA GLU A 1028 -40.08 -4.57 4.70
C GLU A 1028 -39.54 -4.68 3.26
N VAL A 1029 -38.51 -3.88 2.95
CA VAL A 1029 -37.86 -3.87 1.63
C VAL A 1029 -36.50 -4.58 1.71
N PRO A 1030 -36.19 -5.55 0.83
CA PRO A 1030 -34.87 -6.19 0.81
C PRO A 1030 -33.76 -5.21 0.43
N GLY A 1031 -32.69 -5.15 1.23
CA GLY A 1031 -31.54 -4.28 0.99
C GLY A 1031 -30.85 -4.56 -0.35
N ALA A 1032 -30.82 -5.82 -0.80
CA ALA A 1032 -30.29 -6.21 -2.11
C ALA A 1032 -31.04 -5.56 -3.30
N SER A 1033 -32.35 -5.37 -3.19
CA SER A 1033 -33.15 -4.66 -4.21
C SER A 1033 -32.77 -3.18 -4.25
N ILE A 1034 -32.58 -2.56 -3.09
CA ILE A 1034 -32.15 -1.15 -2.97
C ILE A 1034 -30.73 -0.96 -3.54
N LEU A 1035 -29.78 -1.86 -3.23
CA LEU A 1035 -28.43 -1.83 -3.81
C LEU A 1035 -28.46 -1.86 -5.34
N SER A 1036 -29.28 -2.75 -5.95
CA SER A 1036 -29.42 -2.81 -7.41
C SER A 1036 -30.03 -1.55 -8.03
N ALA A 1037 -30.93 -0.85 -7.31
CA ALA A 1037 -31.49 0.43 -7.76
C ALA A 1037 -30.47 1.59 -7.71
N PHE A 1038 -29.43 1.49 -6.88
CA PHE A 1038 -28.27 2.39 -6.89
C PHE A 1038 -27.16 1.98 -7.87
N GLY A 1039 -27.33 0.87 -8.59
CA GLY A 1039 -26.40 0.38 -9.62
C GLY A 1039 -25.27 -0.52 -9.11
N PHE A 1040 -25.33 -0.99 -7.86
CA PHE A 1040 -24.34 -1.90 -7.27
C PHE A 1040 -24.68 -3.38 -7.53
N ASP A 1041 -23.67 -4.21 -7.76
CA ASP A 1041 -23.82 -5.66 -7.94
C ASP A 1041 -23.73 -6.40 -6.60
N ASN A 1042 -24.84 -7.02 -6.20
CA ASN A 1042 -24.95 -7.84 -4.99
C ASN A 1042 -23.98 -9.04 -4.95
N LEU A 1043 -23.36 -9.42 -6.07
CA LEU A 1043 -22.38 -10.51 -6.18
C LEU A 1043 -20.92 -10.02 -6.26
N ALA A 1044 -20.66 -8.71 -6.40
CA ALA A 1044 -19.32 -8.17 -6.67
C ALA A 1044 -18.35 -8.22 -5.48
N LEU A 1045 -18.83 -8.39 -4.24
CA LEU A 1045 -18.06 -8.32 -2.99
C LEU A 1045 -16.63 -8.91 -3.05
N TRP A 1046 -16.47 -10.13 -3.57
CA TRP A 1046 -15.15 -10.77 -3.66
C TRP A 1046 -14.32 -10.30 -4.86
N ASN A 1047 -14.97 -9.91 -5.96
CA ASN A 1047 -14.31 -9.28 -7.11
C ASN A 1047 -13.69 -7.94 -6.71
N ASP A 1048 -14.36 -7.15 -5.86
CA ASP A 1048 -13.89 -5.85 -5.38
C ASP A 1048 -12.74 -5.98 -4.38
N VAL A 1049 -12.86 -6.92 -3.43
CA VAL A 1049 -11.78 -7.28 -2.49
C VAL A 1049 -10.53 -7.73 -3.25
N ILE A 1050 -10.69 -8.55 -4.30
CA ILE A 1050 -9.60 -8.95 -5.19
C ILE A 1050 -9.09 -7.76 -6.02
N GLY A 1051 -9.98 -6.88 -6.50
CA GLY A 1051 -9.66 -5.66 -7.22
C GLY A 1051 -8.75 -4.72 -6.42
N LEU A 1052 -9.10 -4.41 -5.18
CA LEU A 1052 -8.28 -3.62 -4.25
C LEU A 1052 -6.90 -4.25 -4.03
N ALA A 1053 -6.83 -5.57 -3.84
CA ALA A 1053 -5.57 -6.29 -3.67
C ALA A 1053 -4.68 -6.24 -4.93
N ILE A 1054 -5.28 -6.39 -6.12
CA ILE A 1054 -4.60 -6.26 -7.42
C ILE A 1054 -4.11 -4.82 -7.63
N PHE A 1055 -4.94 -3.81 -7.35
CA PHE A 1055 -4.55 -2.39 -7.43
C PHE A 1055 -3.35 -2.08 -6.52
N GLY A 1056 -3.41 -2.49 -5.25
CA GLY A 1056 -2.31 -2.31 -4.31
C GLY A 1056 -1.01 -2.99 -4.78
N ALA A 1057 -1.09 -4.24 -5.24
CA ALA A 1057 0.07 -4.97 -5.76
C ALA A 1057 0.64 -4.34 -7.03
N ALA A 1058 -0.22 -3.93 -7.98
CA ALA A 1058 0.19 -3.29 -9.23
C ALA A 1058 0.91 -1.96 -8.97
N PHE A 1059 0.37 -1.09 -8.10
CA PHE A 1059 1.04 0.16 -7.75
C PHE A 1059 2.35 -0.05 -6.97
N ILE A 1060 2.47 -1.08 -6.13
CA ILE A 1060 3.76 -1.44 -5.50
C ILE A 1060 4.80 -1.86 -6.56
N ILE A 1061 4.40 -2.62 -7.59
CA ILE A 1061 5.29 -3.02 -8.70
C ILE A 1061 5.67 -1.81 -9.57
N ILE A 1062 4.74 -0.89 -9.85
CA ILE A 1062 4.99 0.36 -10.59
C ILE A 1062 5.93 1.26 -9.77
N ALA A 1063 5.74 1.40 -8.47
CA ALA A 1063 6.63 2.14 -7.57
C ALA A 1063 8.06 1.57 -7.56
N TYR A 1064 8.22 0.25 -7.47
CA TYR A 1064 9.53 -0.39 -7.59
C TYR A 1064 10.16 -0.13 -8.96
N THR A 1065 9.38 -0.24 -10.04
CA THR A 1065 9.84 -0.03 -11.42
C THR A 1065 10.28 1.41 -11.65
N ALA A 1066 9.49 2.39 -11.20
CA ALA A 1066 9.82 3.80 -11.20
C ALA A 1066 11.11 4.08 -10.39
N MET A 1067 11.24 3.50 -9.20
CA MET A 1067 12.47 3.60 -8.38
C MET A 1067 13.68 2.95 -9.07
N HIS A 1068 13.47 1.82 -9.75
CA HIS A 1068 14.56 1.11 -10.41
C HIS A 1068 15.11 1.92 -11.58
N PHE A 1069 14.25 2.49 -12.43
CA PHE A 1069 14.64 3.17 -13.68
C PHE A 1069 14.82 4.70 -13.56
N LEU A 1070 13.92 5.44 -12.91
CA LEU A 1070 13.98 6.91 -12.86
C LEU A 1070 15.03 7.46 -11.89
N LEU A 1071 15.49 6.61 -10.95
CA LEU A 1071 16.57 6.90 -10.01
C LEU A 1071 17.88 6.18 -10.36
N VAL A 1072 18.07 5.81 -11.63
CA VAL A 1072 19.41 5.54 -12.15
C VAL A 1072 20.12 6.88 -12.32
N GLU A 1073 21.14 7.11 -11.50
CA GLU A 1073 21.88 8.38 -11.55
C GLU A 1073 22.80 8.42 -12.79
N LYS A 1074 22.31 9.00 -13.88
CA LYS A 1074 23.14 9.54 -14.95
C LYS A 1074 23.55 10.96 -14.57
N ARG A 1075 24.64 11.12 -13.80
CA ARG A 1075 25.21 12.44 -13.48
C ARG A 1075 25.73 13.10 -14.76
#